data_AF-A0A7C2EYW0-F1
#
_entry.id   AF-A0A7C2EYW0-F1
#
_cell.length_a   1.000
_cell.length_b   1.000
_cell.length_c   1.000
_cell.angle_alpha   90.00
_cell.angle_beta   90.00
_cell.angle_gamma   90.00
#
_symmetry.space_group_name_H-M   'P 1'
#
loop_
_entity.id
_entity.type
_entity.pdbx_description
1 polymer ?
#
loop_
_entity_poly.entity_id
_entity_poly.type
_entity_poly.pdbx_seq_one_letter_code
_entity_poly.pdbx_strand_id
1 'polypeptide(L)'
;MRNRVVLIIAILCIANLAANAQTATKYQQPSADIVAMLDAAPFPQSNLSPDGRWLLLMERPAMPAIADLAQPMYRLGGARISPRTNSAFLTQGMTRLALTDLNANRSHDISLPANPRLAYVSWSPDAKRLAFIQRIDDGLELWIADPATGKSQKVAGFLLNATTGAPSSIRWLPDSSGLICLTVPGGRGPEPKPSEVPTGPKIQESGGQRAPVPTFQDLLQDAHDESLFEHYFTAQLVHLDLASGKATPVGSPAIFDQVSVSPDGRFLLVERVVRPFSYFVPYSRFAQEVEIWDRGGKQVKRLASLPLAEKTPTGGVRTGPRGVRWHAGEPATLVYAEALDGGDPKRKVANRDRVLQLAAPFTGEPRELFRSELRFGDIQWMERGNVAIWREFDRPTRKIRTYFHDLSRPDAKPRLVFDLLSEDRYKNPGSFVETTNKSGQRVVQQSSNGQFVFLRGQGATPEGDRPFLRRMNIDSLETGELFRSADPYYETVVDVIDADSRRVVTSRESVSEPPNFFLRDLEKKTAQALTSLRDPQPVFRKVKKQLVTYKRSDGITLSGTLYLPPDYKQGERRPTFIWAYPNEFASADAASQVSGSPNRFTRVSGPSHLFLVLQGYVVLDNAAMPILGGEKANDTFVEQLVQNAEAAINYLAEAGYTDRERVG
;
A
#
# COMPACT_ATOMS: atom_id res chain seq x y z
N MET A 1 47.77 -6.92 -62.24
CA MET A 1 47.66 -6.09 -61.01
C MET A 1 46.25 -5.56 -60.76
N ARG A 2 45.56 -4.99 -61.76
CA ARG A 2 44.22 -4.36 -61.62
C ARG A 2 43.15 -5.28 -61.00
N ASN A 3 43.08 -6.57 -61.37
CA ASN A 3 42.11 -7.52 -60.80
C ASN A 3 42.40 -7.94 -59.34
N ARG A 4 43.67 -7.88 -58.90
CA ARG A 4 44.04 -8.18 -57.50
C ARG A 4 43.69 -7.02 -56.57
N VAL A 5 43.80 -5.77 -57.06
CA VAL A 5 43.42 -4.58 -56.28
C VAL A 5 41.91 -4.50 -56.07
N VAL A 6 41.10 -4.83 -57.10
CA VAL A 6 39.63 -4.87 -56.98
C VAL A 6 39.17 -5.95 -56.00
N LEU A 7 39.80 -7.13 -56.00
CA LEU A 7 39.47 -8.21 -55.07
C LEU A 7 39.84 -7.85 -53.62
N ILE A 8 40.98 -7.19 -53.40
CA ILE A 8 41.40 -6.72 -52.07
C ILE A 8 40.47 -5.63 -51.55
N ILE A 9 40.04 -4.68 -52.39
CA ILE A 9 39.07 -3.64 -52.01
C ILE A 9 37.70 -4.25 -51.68
N ALA A 10 37.23 -5.23 -52.47
CA ALA A 10 35.97 -5.93 -52.20
C ALA A 10 36.01 -6.71 -50.87
N ILE A 11 37.12 -7.38 -50.56
CA ILE A 11 37.30 -8.11 -49.29
C ILE A 11 37.38 -7.13 -48.10
N LEU A 12 38.03 -5.98 -48.25
CA LEU A 12 38.07 -4.92 -47.21
C LEU A 12 36.70 -4.25 -46.99
N CYS A 13 35.88 -4.10 -48.02
CA CYS A 13 34.51 -3.58 -47.89
C CYS A 13 33.58 -4.60 -47.22
N ILE A 14 33.70 -5.89 -47.53
CA ILE A 14 32.90 -6.96 -46.89
C ILE A 14 33.33 -7.15 -45.43
N ALA A 15 34.63 -7.03 -45.11
CA ALA A 15 35.12 -7.10 -43.73
C ALA A 15 34.63 -5.92 -42.86
N ASN A 16 34.52 -4.70 -43.43
CA ASN A 16 33.96 -3.55 -42.71
C ASN A 16 32.43 -3.64 -42.50
N LEU A 17 31.69 -4.26 -43.43
CA LEU A 17 30.25 -4.50 -43.28
C LEU A 17 29.94 -5.59 -42.24
N ALA A 18 30.79 -6.62 -42.14
CA ALA A 18 30.66 -7.66 -41.11
C ALA A 18 31.03 -7.16 -39.70
N ALA A 19 31.98 -6.22 -39.58
CA ALA A 19 32.41 -5.66 -38.30
C ALA A 19 31.33 -4.80 -37.62
N ASN A 20 30.51 -4.06 -38.37
CA ASN A 20 29.38 -3.28 -37.83
C ASN A 20 28.12 -4.13 -37.55
N ALA A 21 28.04 -5.35 -38.09
CA ALA A 21 26.94 -6.28 -37.81
C ALA A 21 27.07 -7.02 -36.47
N GLN A 22 28.23 -6.92 -35.80
CA GLN A 22 28.53 -7.56 -34.51
C GLN A 22 28.66 -6.59 -33.33
N THR A 23 28.40 -5.30 -33.53
CA THR A 23 28.18 -4.40 -32.40
C THR A 23 26.85 -4.75 -31.75
N ALA A 24 26.90 -5.39 -30.57
CA ALA A 24 25.73 -5.61 -29.74
C ALA A 24 24.97 -4.29 -29.59
N THR A 25 23.71 -4.27 -30.03
CA THR A 25 22.84 -3.10 -29.93
C THR A 25 22.77 -2.70 -28.46
N LYS A 26 23.49 -1.65 -28.08
CA LYS A 26 23.40 -1.08 -26.75
C LYS A 26 21.99 -0.52 -26.56
N TYR A 27 21.53 -0.43 -25.31
CA TYR A 27 20.27 0.23 -25.00
C TYR A 27 20.24 1.60 -25.69
N GLN A 28 19.22 1.81 -26.53
CA GLN A 28 18.99 3.10 -27.16
C GLN A 28 18.55 4.09 -26.08
N GLN A 29 19.08 5.30 -26.14
CA GLN A 29 18.64 6.39 -25.27
C GLN A 29 17.43 7.06 -25.93
N PRO A 30 16.38 7.41 -25.16
CA PRO A 30 15.31 8.26 -25.67
C PRO A 30 15.83 9.70 -25.84
N SER A 31 14.97 10.63 -26.27
CA SER A 31 15.36 12.04 -26.37
C SER A 31 15.87 12.59 -25.02
N ALA A 32 16.73 13.60 -25.08
CA ALA A 32 17.29 14.23 -23.89
C ALA A 32 16.21 14.74 -22.90
N ASP A 33 15.07 15.21 -23.42
CA ASP A 33 13.93 15.64 -22.61
C ASP A 33 13.33 14.47 -21.80
N ILE A 34 13.20 13.28 -22.41
CA ILE A 34 12.69 12.08 -21.72
C ILE A 34 13.70 11.61 -20.67
N VAL A 35 15.00 11.61 -20.99
CA VAL A 35 16.05 11.26 -20.02
C VAL A 35 16.01 12.20 -18.82
N ALA A 36 15.99 13.52 -19.05
CA ALA A 36 15.93 14.52 -17.99
C ALA A 36 14.67 14.35 -17.12
N MET A 37 13.53 14.01 -17.71
CA MET A 37 12.31 13.72 -16.95
C MET A 37 12.40 12.44 -16.11
N LEU A 38 12.95 11.35 -16.66
CA LEU A 38 13.12 10.08 -15.96
C LEU A 38 14.10 10.20 -14.78
N ASP A 39 15.16 10.98 -14.94
CA ASP A 39 16.16 11.22 -13.89
C ASP A 39 15.68 12.22 -12.83
N ALA A 40 14.62 12.97 -13.10
CA ALA A 40 14.11 14.00 -12.20
C ALA A 40 13.59 13.41 -10.88
N ALA A 41 14.09 13.92 -9.75
CA ALA A 41 13.76 13.41 -8.42
C ALA A 41 12.23 13.41 -8.16
N PRO A 42 11.70 12.39 -7.48
CA PRO A 42 10.32 12.38 -7.03
C PRO A 42 10.14 13.33 -5.84
N PHE A 43 8.91 13.82 -5.65
CA PHE A 43 8.58 14.60 -4.45
C PHE A 43 8.69 13.70 -3.20
N PRO A 44 9.15 14.25 -2.06
CA PRO A 44 9.28 13.49 -0.83
C PRO A 44 7.90 13.05 -0.30
N GLN A 45 7.88 11.92 0.38
CA GLN A 45 6.73 11.48 1.18
C GLN A 45 6.79 12.12 2.57
N SER A 46 5.65 12.42 3.18
CA SER A 46 5.57 12.95 4.54
C SER A 46 5.21 11.88 5.58
N ASN A 47 5.67 12.08 6.82
CA ASN A 47 5.31 11.28 7.99
C ASN A 47 5.35 12.17 9.25
N LEU A 48 4.19 12.43 9.86
CA LEU A 48 4.08 13.27 11.06
C LEU A 48 4.43 12.47 12.32
N SER A 49 5.19 13.08 13.25
CA SER A 49 5.46 12.48 14.56
C SER A 49 4.18 12.33 15.39
N PRO A 50 4.10 11.33 16.28
CA PRO A 50 2.90 11.09 17.11
C PRO A 50 2.45 12.29 17.96
N ASP A 51 3.37 13.16 18.36
CA ASP A 51 3.10 14.38 19.12
C ASP A 51 2.76 15.61 18.25
N GLY A 52 2.73 15.44 16.92
CA GLY A 52 2.41 16.49 15.96
C GLY A 52 3.50 17.56 15.81
N ARG A 53 4.70 17.36 16.35
CA ARG A 53 5.78 18.36 16.32
C ARG A 53 6.59 18.34 15.04
N TRP A 54 6.91 17.15 14.53
CA TRP A 54 7.88 16.98 13.45
C TRP A 54 7.22 16.43 12.20
N LEU A 55 7.40 17.13 11.07
CA LEU A 55 7.09 16.58 9.75
C LEU A 55 8.37 15.96 9.18
N LEU A 56 8.40 14.62 9.05
CA LEU A 56 9.48 13.91 8.37
C LEU A 56 9.20 13.85 6.87
N LEU A 57 10.14 14.34 6.07
CA LEU A 57 10.19 14.25 4.63
C LEU A 57 11.17 13.16 4.21
N MET A 58 10.68 12.20 3.43
CA MET A 58 11.41 11.01 3.00
C MET A 58 11.62 11.08 1.49
N GLU A 59 12.87 11.22 1.05
CA GLU A 59 13.23 11.25 -0.37
C GLU A 59 13.73 9.88 -0.82
N ARG A 60 13.54 9.60 -2.12
CA ARG A 60 13.94 8.35 -2.77
C ARG A 60 14.50 8.64 -4.16
N PRO A 61 15.34 7.76 -4.73
CA PRO A 61 15.83 7.95 -6.10
C PRO A 61 14.67 7.87 -7.11
N ALA A 62 14.82 8.53 -8.25
CA ALA A 62 13.82 8.51 -9.31
C ALA A 62 13.64 7.10 -9.91
N MET A 63 14.76 6.41 -10.16
CA MET A 63 14.81 5.08 -10.76
C MET A 63 15.73 4.16 -9.94
N PRO A 64 15.45 2.85 -9.87
CA PRO A 64 16.38 1.88 -9.31
C PRO A 64 17.63 1.77 -10.21
N ALA A 65 18.78 1.42 -9.64
CA ALA A 65 19.93 1.07 -10.47
C ALA A 65 19.70 -0.30 -11.14
N ILE A 66 20.30 -0.51 -12.32
CA ILE A 66 20.27 -1.84 -12.98
C ILE A 66 20.86 -2.91 -12.06
N ALA A 67 21.88 -2.56 -11.27
CA ALA A 67 22.46 -3.46 -10.27
C ALA A 67 21.49 -3.86 -9.16
N ASP A 68 20.51 -3.02 -8.79
CA ASP A 68 19.45 -3.39 -7.84
C ASP A 68 18.44 -4.36 -8.49
N LEU A 69 18.12 -4.16 -9.77
CA LEU A 69 17.21 -5.03 -10.53
C LEU A 69 17.81 -6.42 -10.82
N ALA A 70 19.13 -6.48 -11.01
CA ALA A 70 19.87 -7.70 -11.32
C ALA A 70 20.21 -8.54 -10.08
N GLN A 71 19.86 -8.08 -8.87
CA GLN A 71 20.08 -8.86 -7.64
C GLN A 71 19.31 -10.19 -7.71
N PRO A 72 19.85 -11.28 -7.11
CA PRO A 72 19.11 -12.52 -6.96
C PRO A 72 17.75 -12.29 -6.27
N MET A 73 16.72 -12.97 -6.74
CA MET A 73 15.37 -12.89 -6.20
C MET A 73 14.76 -14.28 -6.16
N TYR A 74 14.35 -14.72 -4.97
CA TYR A 74 13.59 -15.96 -4.79
C TYR A 74 12.11 -15.69 -4.71
N ARG A 75 11.33 -16.65 -5.23
CA ARG A 75 9.86 -16.65 -5.29
C ARG A 75 9.39 -17.81 -4.43
N LEU A 76 8.99 -17.52 -3.20
CA LEU A 76 8.72 -18.55 -2.20
C LEU A 76 7.37 -18.27 -1.55
N GLY A 77 6.40 -19.17 -1.73
CA GLY A 77 5.10 -19.07 -1.08
C GLY A 77 4.33 -17.78 -1.41
N GLY A 78 4.45 -17.26 -2.63
CA GLY A 78 3.83 -16.01 -3.06
C GLY A 78 4.57 -14.73 -2.65
N ALA A 79 5.74 -14.85 -2.02
CA ALA A 79 6.61 -13.74 -1.68
C ALA A 79 7.84 -13.67 -2.61
N ARG A 80 8.28 -12.46 -2.90
CA ARG A 80 9.56 -12.19 -3.58
C ARG A 80 10.56 -11.69 -2.56
N ILE A 81 11.64 -12.43 -2.34
CA ILE A 81 12.66 -12.09 -1.34
C ILE A 81 14.05 -11.90 -1.96
N SER A 82 14.86 -11.09 -1.30
CA SER A 82 16.30 -10.96 -1.55
C SER A 82 17.07 -11.90 -0.61
N PRO A 83 17.76 -12.93 -1.14
CA PRO A 83 18.53 -13.86 -0.32
C PRO A 83 19.77 -13.20 0.31
N ARG A 84 20.29 -12.11 -0.28
CA ARG A 84 21.42 -11.35 0.29
C ARG A 84 21.05 -10.62 1.58
N THR A 85 19.83 -10.09 1.65
CA THR A 85 19.43 -9.17 2.71
C THR A 85 18.39 -9.76 3.67
N ASN A 86 17.96 -11.01 3.48
CA ASN A 86 16.86 -11.65 4.22
C ASN A 86 15.64 -10.72 4.32
N SER A 87 15.22 -10.16 3.19
CA SER A 87 14.15 -9.16 3.15
C SER A 87 13.22 -9.41 1.97
N ALA A 88 12.04 -8.80 1.98
CA ALA A 88 11.28 -8.59 0.75
C ALA A 88 12.20 -7.98 -0.33
N PHE A 89 12.02 -8.40 -1.58
CA PHE A 89 12.82 -7.91 -2.70
C PHE A 89 12.44 -6.45 -2.99
N LEU A 90 13.35 -5.54 -2.67
CA LEU A 90 13.18 -4.10 -2.86
C LEU A 90 14.21 -3.61 -3.87
N THR A 91 13.73 -2.86 -4.86
CA THR A 91 14.57 -2.28 -5.92
C THR A 91 14.98 -0.85 -5.61
N GLN A 92 14.36 -0.22 -4.62
CA GLN A 92 14.64 1.15 -4.19
C GLN A 92 14.59 1.26 -2.66
N GLY A 93 15.27 2.27 -2.13
CA GLY A 93 15.22 2.66 -0.72
C GLY A 93 15.22 4.19 -0.60
N MET A 94 14.83 4.70 0.57
CA MET A 94 14.92 6.13 0.85
C MET A 94 16.40 6.53 0.97
N THR A 95 16.73 7.73 0.49
CA THR A 95 18.10 8.25 0.41
C THR A 95 18.33 9.48 1.28
N ARG A 96 17.27 10.14 1.75
CA ARG A 96 17.35 11.29 2.66
C ARG A 96 16.14 11.33 3.58
N LEU A 97 16.39 11.69 4.84
CA LEU A 97 15.38 11.93 5.86
C LEU A 97 15.57 13.37 6.36
N ALA A 98 14.64 14.26 6.05
CA ALA A 98 14.65 15.65 6.50
C ALA A 98 13.49 15.91 7.46
N LEU A 99 13.75 16.57 8.58
CA LEU A 99 12.74 16.93 9.57
C LEU A 99 12.43 18.41 9.47
N THR A 100 11.16 18.77 9.58
CA THR A 100 10.69 20.14 9.78
C THR A 100 9.99 20.24 11.13
N ASP A 101 10.49 21.08 12.04
CA ASP A 101 9.80 21.44 13.29
C ASP A 101 8.61 22.34 12.94
N LEU A 102 7.38 21.89 13.18
CA LEU A 102 6.16 22.62 12.83
C LEU A 102 5.89 23.82 13.73
N ASN A 103 6.53 23.92 14.90
CA ASN A 103 6.40 25.08 15.78
C ASN A 103 7.42 26.16 15.42
N ALA A 104 8.66 25.77 15.11
CA ALA A 104 9.73 26.70 14.79
C ALA A 104 9.85 27.02 13.28
N ASN A 105 9.21 26.24 12.43
CA ASN A 105 9.35 26.23 10.97
C ASN A 105 10.82 26.19 10.52
N ARG A 106 11.61 25.29 11.14
CA ARG A 106 13.02 25.06 10.83
C ARG A 106 13.22 23.62 10.43
N SER A 107 14.09 23.40 9.44
CA SER A 107 14.38 22.06 8.94
C SER A 107 15.84 21.68 9.10
N HIS A 108 16.09 20.40 9.34
CA HIS A 108 17.43 19.79 9.38
C HIS A 108 17.37 18.32 8.97
N ASP A 109 18.52 17.76 8.62
CA ASP A 109 18.61 16.37 8.17
C ASP A 109 18.90 15.42 9.34
N ILE A 110 18.34 14.21 9.26
CA ILE A 110 18.87 13.08 10.02
C ILE A 110 20.17 12.64 9.34
N SER A 111 21.23 12.52 10.13
CA SER A 111 22.51 11.96 9.71
C SER A 111 22.31 10.50 9.35
N LEU A 112 22.57 10.13 8.10
CA LEU A 112 22.44 8.78 7.58
C LEU A 112 23.81 8.12 7.37
N PRO A 113 23.91 6.79 7.38
CA PRO A 113 25.12 6.09 6.97
C PRO A 113 25.46 6.40 5.50
N ALA A 114 26.73 6.16 5.12
CA ALA A 114 27.17 6.30 3.74
C ALA A 114 26.34 5.39 2.81
N ASN A 115 26.04 5.86 1.60
CA ASN A 115 25.16 5.18 0.63
C ASN A 115 23.79 4.80 1.23
N PRO A 116 22.98 5.79 1.66
CA PRO A 116 21.70 5.54 2.31
C PRO A 116 20.75 4.76 1.39
N ARG A 117 20.25 3.62 1.88
CA ARG A 117 19.32 2.72 1.20
C ARG A 117 18.29 2.23 2.22
N LEU A 118 17.46 3.15 2.71
CA LEU A 118 16.59 2.86 3.84
C LEU A 118 15.31 2.14 3.36
N ALA A 119 15.00 1.00 3.98
CA ALA A 119 13.83 0.20 3.64
C ALA A 119 12.57 0.62 4.41
N TYR A 120 12.73 1.19 5.59
CA TYR A 120 11.61 1.56 6.47
C TYR A 120 12.04 2.59 7.52
N VAL A 121 11.10 3.39 8.02
CA VAL A 121 11.28 4.35 9.13
C VAL A 121 10.02 4.37 9.99
N SER A 122 10.18 4.47 11.32
CA SER A 122 9.09 4.50 12.29
C SER A 122 9.42 5.37 13.49
N TRP A 123 8.47 6.19 13.92
CA TRP A 123 8.53 6.93 15.18
C TRP A 123 8.34 6.02 16.39
N SER A 124 9.00 6.33 17.51
CA SER A 124 8.62 5.81 18.83
C SER A 124 7.26 6.40 19.24
N PRO A 125 6.46 5.67 20.05
CA PRO A 125 5.17 6.16 20.53
C PRO A 125 5.23 7.53 21.21
N ASP A 126 6.34 7.83 21.92
CA ASP A 126 6.57 9.11 22.59
C ASP A 126 7.17 10.21 21.70
N ALA A 127 7.34 9.96 20.40
CA ALA A 127 7.93 10.85 19.40
C ALA A 127 9.40 11.27 19.64
N LYS A 128 10.10 10.69 20.63
CA LYS A 128 11.49 11.09 20.96
C LYS A 128 12.57 10.36 20.17
N ARG A 129 12.20 9.32 19.42
CA ARG A 129 13.12 8.50 18.63
C ARG A 129 12.53 8.17 17.28
N LEU A 130 13.41 8.04 16.30
CA LEU A 130 13.14 7.47 14.99
C LEU A 130 13.94 6.19 14.84
N ALA A 131 13.30 5.08 14.51
CA ALA A 131 13.98 3.87 14.05
C ALA A 131 13.96 3.84 12.54
N PHE A 132 15.06 3.46 11.90
CA PHE A 132 15.09 3.18 10.47
C PHE A 132 15.92 1.95 10.14
N ILE A 133 15.58 1.31 9.03
CA ILE A 133 16.23 0.10 8.54
C ILE A 133 17.12 0.46 7.37
N GLN A 134 18.44 0.36 7.53
CA GLN A 134 19.41 0.56 6.46
C GLN A 134 19.69 -0.78 5.77
N ARG A 135 19.59 -0.79 4.43
CA ARG A 135 20.06 -1.91 3.61
C ARG A 135 21.55 -1.76 3.32
N ILE A 136 22.32 -2.76 3.69
CA ILE A 136 23.73 -2.92 3.28
C ILE A 136 23.82 -4.05 2.26
N ASP A 137 25.01 -4.33 1.74
CA ASP A 137 25.19 -5.32 0.66
C ASP A 137 24.71 -6.73 1.07
N ASP A 138 24.99 -7.14 2.31
CA ASP A 138 24.67 -8.47 2.84
C ASP A 138 23.84 -8.42 4.13
N GLY A 139 22.82 -7.56 4.18
CA GLY A 139 21.91 -7.54 5.33
C GLY A 139 21.08 -6.28 5.51
N LEU A 140 20.33 -6.29 6.60
CA LEU A 140 19.55 -5.16 7.09
C LEU A 140 20.00 -4.77 8.50
N GLU A 141 20.34 -3.51 8.68
CA GLU A 141 20.75 -2.93 9.96
C GLU A 141 19.64 -2.07 10.55
N LEU A 142 19.46 -2.16 11.87
CA LEU A 142 18.60 -1.24 12.60
C LEU A 142 19.42 -0.02 13.06
N TRP A 143 18.86 1.17 12.87
CA TRP A 143 19.42 2.43 13.34
C TRP A 143 18.39 3.20 14.15
N ILE A 144 18.86 3.93 15.17
CA ILE A 144 18.04 4.81 16.01
C ILE A 144 18.57 6.23 15.88
N ALA A 145 17.68 7.18 15.59
CA ALA A 145 17.96 8.59 15.49
C ALA A 145 17.24 9.40 16.57
N ASP A 146 17.91 10.46 17.00
CA ASP A 146 17.33 11.51 17.81
C ASP A 146 16.82 12.63 16.88
N PRO A 147 15.50 12.86 16.79
CA PRO A 147 14.92 13.83 15.88
C PRO A 147 15.33 15.27 16.21
N ALA A 148 15.59 15.59 17.48
CA ALA A 148 15.92 16.94 17.90
C ALA A 148 17.36 17.33 17.51
N THR A 149 18.29 16.38 17.54
CA THR A 149 19.70 16.64 17.19
C THR A 149 20.07 16.25 15.75
N GLY A 150 19.24 15.43 15.10
CA GLY A 150 19.55 14.85 13.79
C GLY A 150 20.59 13.73 13.83
N LYS A 151 21.15 13.37 14.99
CA LYS A 151 22.16 12.30 15.09
C LYS A 151 21.50 10.92 15.06
N SER A 152 22.17 9.96 14.44
CA SER A 152 21.74 8.55 14.42
C SER A 152 22.89 7.61 14.76
N GLN A 153 22.53 6.40 15.21
CA GLN A 153 23.48 5.35 15.55
C GLN A 153 22.96 3.97 15.15
N LYS A 154 23.89 3.11 14.71
CA LYS A 154 23.63 1.71 14.41
C LYS A 154 23.40 0.93 15.70
N VAL A 155 22.39 0.06 15.71
CA VAL A 155 22.23 -0.99 16.72
C VAL A 155 23.09 -2.19 16.29
N ALA A 156 24.06 -2.55 17.11
CA ALA A 156 24.98 -3.65 16.81
C ALA A 156 24.47 -5.01 17.32
N GLY A 157 25.06 -6.10 16.81
CA GLY A 157 24.87 -7.44 17.36
C GLY A 157 23.89 -8.35 16.60
N PHE A 158 23.13 -7.84 15.63
CA PHE A 158 22.26 -8.64 14.79
C PHE A 158 22.00 -7.99 13.42
N LEU A 159 21.50 -8.80 12.48
CA LEU A 159 20.86 -8.33 11.25
C LEU A 159 19.37 -8.64 11.33
N LEU A 160 18.54 -7.75 10.79
CA LEU A 160 17.09 -7.95 10.74
C LEU A 160 16.72 -9.02 9.71
N ASN A 161 15.66 -9.77 10.00
CA ASN A 161 14.94 -10.57 9.02
C ASN A 161 13.63 -9.85 8.70
N ALA A 162 13.48 -9.44 7.44
CA ALA A 162 12.33 -8.70 6.93
C ALA A 162 11.71 -9.40 5.70
N THR A 163 11.80 -10.72 5.63
CA THR A 163 11.20 -11.53 4.55
C THR A 163 9.69 -11.38 4.47
N THR A 164 9.03 -11.16 5.61
CA THR A 164 7.61 -10.78 5.73
C THR A 164 7.36 -9.27 5.60
N GLY A 165 8.35 -8.50 5.13
CA GLY A 165 8.31 -7.05 4.93
C GLY A 165 9.07 -6.23 5.98
N ALA A 166 9.69 -5.13 5.56
CA ALA A 166 10.44 -4.25 6.45
C ALA A 166 9.59 -3.68 7.61
N PRO A 167 8.34 -3.23 7.38
CA PRO A 167 7.50 -2.76 8.47
C PRO A 167 7.18 -3.84 9.50
N SER A 168 7.21 -5.15 9.16
CA SER A 168 6.92 -6.23 10.11
C SER A 168 8.11 -6.65 10.99
N SER A 169 9.33 -6.27 10.57
CA SER A 169 10.57 -6.67 11.24
C SER A 169 10.89 -5.94 12.54
N ILE A 170 10.25 -4.79 12.82
CA ILE A 170 10.43 -4.04 14.07
C ILE A 170 9.11 -3.57 14.66
N ARG A 171 8.98 -3.58 15.99
CA ARG A 171 7.81 -3.11 16.75
C ARG A 171 8.28 -2.33 17.95
N TRP A 172 7.89 -1.06 18.06
CA TRP A 172 8.11 -0.30 19.28
C TRP A 172 7.31 -0.90 20.45
N LEU A 173 7.92 -0.93 21.63
CA LEU A 173 7.17 -1.17 22.86
C LEU A 173 6.28 0.03 23.17
N PRO A 174 5.08 -0.18 23.77
CA PRO A 174 4.16 0.90 24.12
C PRO A 174 4.80 2.03 24.94
N ASP A 175 5.74 1.68 25.83
CA ASP A 175 6.45 2.61 26.71
C ASP A 175 7.67 3.29 26.06
N SER A 176 7.94 3.04 24.78
CA SER A 176 9.09 3.55 24.03
C SER A 176 10.48 3.13 24.59
N SER A 177 10.53 2.18 25.53
CA SER A 177 11.78 1.72 26.15
C SER A 177 12.67 0.88 25.21
N GLY A 178 12.06 0.31 24.17
CA GLY A 178 12.69 -0.72 23.37
C GLY A 178 11.89 -1.10 22.13
N LEU A 179 12.41 -2.10 21.42
CA LEU A 179 11.75 -2.73 20.27
C LEU A 179 11.71 -4.26 20.41
N ILE A 180 10.68 -4.86 19.83
CA ILE A 180 10.69 -6.26 19.42
C ILE A 180 11.11 -6.32 17.95
N CYS A 181 12.15 -7.10 17.66
CA CYS A 181 12.75 -7.22 16.34
C CYS A 181 12.72 -8.66 15.84
N LEU A 182 12.46 -8.86 14.54
CA LEU A 182 12.73 -10.10 13.83
C LEU A 182 14.17 -10.06 13.32
N THR A 183 14.99 -11.01 13.75
CA THR A 183 16.41 -11.08 13.42
C THR A 183 16.75 -12.38 12.70
N VAL A 184 17.84 -12.37 11.93
CA VAL A 184 18.37 -13.60 11.34
C VAL A 184 18.86 -14.51 12.47
N PRO A 185 18.41 -15.78 12.56
CA PRO A 185 18.79 -16.66 13.66
C PRO A 185 20.31 -16.87 13.73
N GLY A 186 20.87 -16.76 14.93
CA GLY A 186 22.25 -17.13 15.18
C GLY A 186 22.46 -18.62 14.87
N GLY A 187 23.43 -18.94 14.03
CA GLY A 187 23.72 -20.34 13.66
C GLY A 187 22.80 -20.98 12.62
N ARG A 188 22.03 -20.19 11.84
CA ARG A 188 21.14 -20.68 10.76
C ARG A 188 21.78 -21.70 9.80
N GLY A 189 23.10 -21.69 9.65
CA GLY A 189 23.81 -22.54 8.69
C GLY A 189 23.77 -21.97 7.26
N PRO A 190 24.39 -22.68 6.30
CA PRO A 190 24.38 -22.27 4.90
C PRO A 190 22.99 -22.42 4.26
N GLU A 191 22.78 -21.74 3.14
CA GLU A 191 21.61 -21.92 2.31
C GLU A 191 21.47 -23.39 1.87
N PRO A 192 20.26 -23.99 1.95
CA PRO A 192 20.00 -25.33 1.43
C PRO A 192 20.37 -25.42 -0.04
N LYS A 193 20.96 -26.55 -0.46
CA LYS A 193 21.24 -26.83 -1.87
C LYS A 193 20.14 -27.72 -2.45
N PRO A 194 19.83 -27.62 -3.76
CA PRO A 194 18.96 -28.59 -4.41
C PRO A 194 19.59 -29.98 -4.32
N SER A 195 18.77 -31.01 -4.10
CA SER A 195 19.24 -32.40 -4.11
C SER A 195 19.70 -32.76 -5.52
N GLU A 196 20.91 -33.32 -5.66
CA GLU A 196 21.41 -33.82 -6.95
C GLU A 196 20.64 -35.05 -7.44
N VAL A 197 20.02 -35.79 -6.50
CA VAL A 197 19.18 -36.96 -6.78
C VAL A 197 17.74 -36.64 -6.39
N PRO A 198 16.77 -36.69 -7.31
CA PRO A 198 15.36 -36.56 -6.96
C PRO A 198 14.97 -37.63 -5.93
N THR A 199 14.47 -37.23 -4.76
CA THR A 199 14.07 -38.14 -3.67
C THR A 199 12.77 -38.90 -3.98
N GLY A 200 12.05 -38.52 -5.03
CA GLY A 200 10.84 -39.17 -5.53
C GLY A 200 10.10 -38.29 -6.54
N PRO A 201 9.04 -38.80 -7.20
CA PRO A 201 8.18 -37.99 -8.05
C PRO A 201 7.42 -36.94 -7.22
N LYS A 202 7.17 -35.77 -7.79
CA LYS A 202 6.20 -34.81 -7.24
C LYS A 202 4.80 -35.41 -7.39
N ILE A 203 4.29 -36.03 -6.33
CA ILE A 203 2.91 -36.55 -6.33
C ILE A 203 1.98 -35.42 -5.91
N GLN A 204 1.12 -35.01 -6.84
CA GLN A 204 0.03 -34.10 -6.57
C GLN A 204 -1.28 -34.88 -6.74
N GLU A 205 -2.03 -35.06 -5.67
CA GLU A 205 -3.35 -35.68 -5.72
C GLU A 205 -4.42 -34.60 -5.75
N SER A 206 -5.16 -34.51 -6.85
CA SER A 206 -6.38 -33.73 -6.87
C SER A 206 -7.47 -34.50 -6.13
N GLY A 207 -8.02 -33.93 -5.06
CA GLY A 207 -9.06 -34.57 -4.23
C GLY A 207 -10.43 -34.75 -4.91
N GLY A 208 -10.49 -34.80 -6.24
CA GLY A 208 -11.70 -35.06 -7.04
C GLY A 208 -12.76 -33.94 -7.05
N GLN A 209 -12.56 -32.84 -6.32
CA GLN A 209 -13.50 -31.73 -6.22
C GLN A 209 -13.04 -30.53 -7.05
N ARG A 210 -13.94 -29.98 -7.89
CA ARG A 210 -13.70 -28.72 -8.60
C ARG A 210 -13.67 -27.57 -7.59
N ALA A 211 -12.51 -26.95 -7.39
CA ALA A 211 -12.36 -25.71 -6.63
C ALA A 211 -11.84 -24.61 -7.57
N PRO A 212 -12.65 -23.59 -7.92
CA PRO A 212 -12.14 -22.42 -8.62
C PRO A 212 -11.25 -21.63 -7.67
N VAL A 213 -9.95 -21.92 -7.65
CA VAL A 213 -8.97 -21.14 -6.90
C VAL A 213 -8.47 -19.98 -7.77
N PRO A 214 -8.30 -18.77 -7.20
CA PRO A 214 -7.57 -17.71 -7.89
C PRO A 214 -6.18 -18.19 -8.32
N THR A 215 -5.71 -17.76 -9.49
CA THR A 215 -4.32 -18.00 -9.90
C THR A 215 -3.40 -17.19 -8.98
N PHE A 216 -2.56 -17.87 -8.22
CA PHE A 216 -1.51 -17.24 -7.43
C PHE A 216 -0.16 -17.38 -8.15
N GLN A 217 0.67 -16.35 -8.05
CA GLN A 217 2.02 -16.33 -8.60
C GLN A 217 3.05 -16.65 -7.51
N ASP A 218 4.27 -16.97 -7.93
CA ASP A 218 5.45 -17.05 -7.05
C ASP A 218 5.33 -18.07 -5.89
N LEU A 219 4.47 -19.09 -6.07
CA LEU A 219 4.27 -20.18 -5.10
C LEU A 219 5.49 -21.09 -5.02
N LEU A 220 5.57 -21.87 -3.92
CA LEU A 220 6.55 -22.95 -3.80
C LEU A 220 6.32 -23.98 -4.91
N GLN A 221 7.39 -24.52 -5.48
CA GLN A 221 7.34 -25.48 -6.58
C GLN A 221 7.75 -26.90 -6.17
N ASP A 222 8.49 -27.06 -5.08
CA ASP A 222 8.96 -28.34 -4.54
C ASP A 222 9.56 -28.27 -3.13
N ALA A 223 10.06 -29.41 -2.66
CA ALA A 223 10.76 -29.58 -1.39
C ALA A 223 12.04 -28.73 -1.25
N HIS A 224 12.70 -28.35 -2.37
CA HIS A 224 13.82 -27.44 -2.28
C HIS A 224 13.33 -26.03 -1.98
N ASP A 225 12.28 -25.55 -2.66
CA ASP A 225 11.61 -24.30 -2.32
C ASP A 225 11.08 -24.30 -0.88
N GLU A 226 10.54 -25.41 -0.37
CA GLU A 226 10.16 -25.51 1.05
C GLU A 226 11.34 -25.31 1.99
N SER A 227 12.50 -25.89 1.65
CA SER A 227 13.72 -25.77 2.44
C SER A 227 14.27 -24.34 2.39
N LEU A 228 14.24 -23.69 1.22
CA LEU A 228 14.59 -22.27 1.08
C LEU A 228 13.61 -21.39 1.85
N PHE A 229 12.31 -21.65 1.75
CA PHE A 229 11.29 -20.90 2.50
C PHE A 229 11.54 -21.00 3.99
N GLU A 230 11.74 -22.20 4.53
CA GLU A 230 12.06 -22.41 5.95
C GLU A 230 13.36 -21.72 6.35
N HIS A 231 14.41 -21.79 5.52
CA HIS A 231 15.69 -21.12 5.77
C HIS A 231 15.57 -19.59 5.85
N TYR A 232 14.89 -18.97 4.89
CA TYR A 232 14.82 -17.51 4.80
C TYR A 232 13.78 -16.89 5.72
N PHE A 233 12.61 -17.52 5.87
CA PHE A 233 11.51 -16.98 6.65
C PHE A 233 11.65 -17.28 8.15
N THR A 234 12.50 -18.23 8.55
CA THR A 234 12.80 -18.42 9.97
C THR A 234 13.56 -17.22 10.52
N ALA A 235 13.00 -16.59 11.54
CA ALA A 235 13.57 -15.48 12.28
C ALA A 235 13.68 -15.82 13.77
N GLN A 236 14.57 -15.14 14.48
CA GLN A 236 14.61 -15.11 15.94
C GLN A 236 14.00 -13.79 16.41
N LEU A 237 12.97 -13.85 17.27
CA LEU A 237 12.47 -12.67 17.95
C LEU A 237 13.49 -12.19 19.00
N VAL A 238 13.71 -10.88 19.05
CA VAL A 238 14.66 -10.23 19.96
C VAL A 238 13.99 -9.02 20.60
N HIS A 239 14.14 -8.88 21.91
CA HIS A 239 13.86 -7.65 22.64
C HIS A 239 15.13 -6.80 22.71
N LEU A 240 15.08 -5.61 22.12
CA LEU A 240 16.10 -4.58 22.20
C LEU A 240 15.71 -3.56 23.26
N ASP A 241 16.52 -3.45 24.31
CA ASP A 241 16.41 -2.39 25.32
C ASP A 241 17.27 -1.18 24.90
N LEU A 242 16.67 0.00 24.76
CA LEU A 242 17.40 1.18 24.26
C LEU A 242 18.27 1.86 25.32
N ALA A 243 18.00 1.66 26.61
CA ALA A 243 18.78 2.26 27.68
C ALA A 243 20.16 1.60 27.81
N SER A 244 20.19 0.26 27.74
CA SER A 244 21.41 -0.56 27.84
C SER A 244 22.02 -0.92 26.48
N GLY A 245 21.23 -0.85 25.40
CA GLY A 245 21.61 -1.36 24.09
C GLY A 245 21.60 -2.89 24.00
N LYS A 246 21.10 -3.60 25.01
CA LYS A 246 21.12 -5.06 25.06
C LYS A 246 20.01 -5.66 24.20
N ALA A 247 20.39 -6.59 23.33
CA ALA A 247 19.50 -7.43 22.55
C ALA A 247 19.36 -8.82 23.19
N THR A 248 18.14 -9.23 23.56
CA THR A 248 17.88 -10.53 24.21
C THR A 248 16.89 -11.35 23.38
N PRO A 249 17.20 -12.61 23.03
CA PRO A 249 16.26 -13.50 22.36
C PRO A 249 14.95 -13.70 23.14
N VAL A 250 13.83 -13.80 22.43
CA VAL A 250 12.48 -14.03 22.95
C VAL A 250 11.91 -15.27 22.27
N GLY A 251 11.69 -16.35 23.03
CA GLY A 251 11.23 -17.63 22.49
C GLY A 251 12.21 -18.28 21.51
N SER A 252 11.77 -19.36 20.87
CA SER A 252 12.57 -20.09 19.86
C SER A 252 12.41 -19.50 18.46
N PRO A 253 13.41 -19.67 17.55
CA PRO A 253 13.27 -19.29 16.16
C PRO A 253 12.05 -19.93 15.48
N ALA A 254 11.40 -19.17 14.60
CA ALA A 254 10.19 -19.58 13.92
C ALA A 254 9.99 -18.81 12.61
N ILE A 255 9.09 -19.31 11.76
CA ILE A 255 8.50 -18.50 10.69
C ILE A 255 7.35 -17.69 11.29
N PHE A 256 7.54 -16.39 11.45
CA PHE A 256 6.53 -15.49 12.01
C PHE A 256 5.79 -14.77 10.88
N ASP A 257 4.48 -15.00 10.75
CA ASP A 257 3.63 -14.23 9.84
C ASP A 257 3.25 -12.87 10.45
N GLN A 258 2.89 -12.89 11.74
CA GLN A 258 2.52 -11.69 12.47
C GLN A 258 3.05 -11.72 13.91
N VAL A 259 3.60 -10.58 14.35
CA VAL A 259 3.92 -10.33 15.77
C VAL A 259 3.43 -8.94 16.16
N SER A 260 2.71 -8.85 17.28
CA SER A 260 2.28 -7.56 17.84
C SER A 260 2.32 -7.57 19.36
N VAL A 261 2.61 -6.41 19.95
CA VAL A 261 2.75 -6.22 21.40
C VAL A 261 1.41 -5.75 21.97
N SER A 262 0.98 -6.31 23.10
CA SER A 262 -0.23 -5.87 23.79
C SER A 262 -0.14 -4.39 24.22
N PRO A 263 -1.26 -3.66 24.35
CA PRO A 263 -1.22 -2.23 24.72
C PRO A 263 -0.56 -1.92 26.08
N ASP A 264 -0.52 -2.91 26.98
CA ASP A 264 0.15 -2.85 28.28
C ASP A 264 1.60 -3.38 28.24
N GLY A 265 2.08 -3.80 27.07
CA GLY A 265 3.45 -4.27 26.85
C GLY A 265 3.76 -5.67 27.38
N ARG A 266 2.82 -6.36 28.04
CA ARG A 266 3.09 -7.60 28.79
C ARG A 266 3.07 -8.89 27.95
N PHE A 267 2.40 -8.87 26.80
CA PHE A 267 2.21 -10.05 25.97
C PHE A 267 2.52 -9.77 24.50
N LEU A 268 2.85 -10.83 23.78
CA LEU A 268 2.98 -10.85 22.34
C LEU A 268 1.88 -11.71 21.74
N LEU A 269 1.18 -11.20 20.73
CA LEU A 269 0.36 -12.01 19.83
C LEU A 269 1.30 -12.48 18.72
N VAL A 270 1.39 -13.79 18.55
CA VAL A 270 2.32 -14.44 17.64
C VAL A 270 1.53 -15.36 16.71
N GLU A 271 1.61 -15.11 15.41
CA GLU A 271 1.10 -16.01 14.38
C GLU A 271 2.31 -16.65 13.69
N ARG A 272 2.49 -17.96 13.89
CA ARG A 272 3.58 -18.74 13.31
C ARG A 272 3.07 -19.57 12.14
N VAL A 273 3.81 -19.57 11.04
CA VAL A 273 3.59 -20.55 9.96
C VAL A 273 4.24 -21.86 10.36
N VAL A 274 3.51 -22.96 10.16
CA VAL A 274 3.95 -24.32 10.46
C VAL A 274 3.71 -25.24 9.27
N ARG A 275 4.36 -26.41 9.24
CA ARG A 275 4.08 -27.45 8.25
C ARG A 275 2.66 -28.02 8.43
N PRO A 276 2.01 -28.51 7.37
CA PRO A 276 2.48 -28.56 5.99
C PRO A 276 2.42 -27.21 5.25
N PHE A 277 3.37 -26.99 4.35
CA PHE A 277 3.34 -25.90 3.37
C PHE A 277 2.51 -26.29 2.15
N SER A 278 2.24 -25.34 1.26
CA SER A 278 1.44 -25.56 0.05
C SER A 278 2.12 -25.05 -1.21
N TYR A 279 1.82 -25.76 -2.31
CA TYR A 279 2.18 -25.40 -3.68
C TYR A 279 1.04 -24.70 -4.44
N PHE A 280 -0.12 -24.49 -3.80
CA PHE A 280 -1.35 -23.97 -4.44
C PHE A 280 -1.82 -22.63 -3.89
N VAL A 281 -1.36 -22.23 -2.71
CA VAL A 281 -1.73 -20.97 -2.07
C VAL A 281 -0.49 -20.24 -1.52
N PRO A 282 -0.53 -18.91 -1.37
CA PRO A 282 0.56 -18.17 -0.75
C PRO A 282 0.73 -18.53 0.73
N TYR A 283 1.87 -18.17 1.31
CA TYR A 283 2.28 -18.54 2.66
C TYR A 283 1.33 -18.03 3.76
N SER A 284 0.64 -16.90 3.53
CA SER A 284 -0.43 -16.39 4.40
C SER A 284 -1.63 -17.35 4.51
N ARG A 285 -1.71 -18.34 3.63
CA ARG A 285 -2.71 -19.41 3.63
C ARG A 285 -2.15 -20.77 4.07
N PHE A 286 -0.89 -20.87 4.46
CA PHE A 286 -0.31 -22.08 5.04
C PHE A 286 -0.95 -22.41 6.39
N ALA A 287 -0.63 -23.59 6.94
CA ALA A 287 -1.01 -23.93 8.30
C ALA A 287 -0.34 -22.96 9.29
N GLN A 288 -1.09 -22.53 10.31
CA GLN A 288 -0.64 -21.51 11.26
C GLN A 288 -1.00 -21.88 12.70
N GLU A 289 -0.12 -21.52 13.63
CA GLU A 289 -0.42 -21.50 15.06
C GLU A 289 -0.60 -20.05 15.50
N VAL A 290 -1.73 -19.76 16.14
CA VAL A 290 -2.02 -18.45 16.74
C VAL A 290 -1.83 -18.56 18.24
N GLU A 291 -0.86 -17.85 18.76
CA GLU A 291 -0.34 -18.01 20.12
C GLU A 291 -0.27 -16.66 20.84
N ILE A 292 -0.39 -16.70 22.17
CA ILE A 292 -0.06 -15.59 23.05
C ILE A 292 1.15 -16.00 23.87
N TRP A 293 2.21 -15.20 23.79
CA TRP A 293 3.44 -15.36 24.58
C TRP A 293 3.53 -14.25 25.62
N ASP A 294 4.18 -14.53 26.76
CA ASP A 294 4.66 -13.45 27.63
C ASP A 294 5.87 -12.73 27.01
N ARG A 295 6.33 -11.64 27.65
CA ARG A 295 7.52 -10.89 27.18
C ARG A 295 8.82 -11.73 27.11
N GLY A 296 8.91 -12.82 27.86
CA GLY A 296 10.05 -13.73 27.83
C GLY A 296 9.98 -14.74 26.68
N GLY A 297 8.85 -14.82 25.98
CA GLY A 297 8.62 -15.75 24.88
C GLY A 297 8.10 -17.10 25.33
N LYS A 298 7.62 -17.22 26.57
CA LYS A 298 6.89 -18.42 27.00
C LYS A 298 5.46 -18.33 26.49
N GLN A 299 5.02 -19.36 25.77
CA GLN A 299 3.63 -19.49 25.36
C GLN A 299 2.72 -19.62 26.59
N VAL A 300 1.80 -18.67 26.76
CA VAL A 300 0.79 -18.70 27.84
C VAL A 300 -0.55 -19.23 27.36
N LYS A 301 -0.84 -19.13 26.05
CA LYS A 301 -2.05 -19.66 25.43
C LYS A 301 -1.80 -19.96 23.96
N ARG A 302 -2.30 -21.09 23.47
CA ARG A 302 -2.53 -21.34 22.05
C ARG A 302 -4.00 -21.04 21.77
N LEU A 303 -4.27 -20.01 20.97
CA LEU A 303 -5.63 -19.58 20.63
C LEU A 303 -6.23 -20.51 19.57
N ALA A 304 -5.47 -20.86 18.54
CA ALA A 304 -5.92 -21.74 17.47
C ALA A 304 -4.76 -22.40 16.71
N SER A 305 -5.01 -23.61 16.22
CA SER A 305 -4.23 -24.26 15.16
C SER A 305 -5.06 -24.21 13.89
N LEU A 306 -4.66 -23.37 12.94
CA LEU A 306 -5.38 -23.14 11.69
C LEU A 306 -4.82 -24.06 10.60
N PRO A 307 -5.66 -24.89 9.96
CA PRO A 307 -5.20 -25.77 8.90
C PRO A 307 -4.88 -24.98 7.62
N LEU A 308 -4.26 -25.67 6.68
CA LEU A 308 -3.99 -25.17 5.34
C LEU A 308 -5.27 -24.73 4.62
N ALA A 309 -5.26 -23.54 4.01
CA ALA A 309 -6.44 -22.88 3.45
C ALA A 309 -6.55 -22.94 1.92
N GLU A 310 -6.23 -24.11 1.34
CA GLU A 310 -6.37 -24.40 -0.10
C GLU A 310 -7.82 -24.45 -0.57
N LYS A 311 -8.73 -24.89 0.32
CA LYS A 311 -10.14 -25.14 -0.01
C LYS A 311 -11.06 -23.94 0.28
N THR A 312 -10.50 -22.76 0.54
CA THR A 312 -11.29 -21.54 0.79
C THR A 312 -12.05 -21.15 -0.50
N PRO A 313 -13.40 -21.10 -0.50
CA PRO A 313 -14.17 -20.73 -1.67
C PRO A 313 -13.83 -19.33 -2.19
N THR A 314 -14.10 -19.06 -3.48
CA THR A 314 -13.97 -17.71 -4.05
C THR A 314 -14.81 -16.70 -3.27
N GLY A 315 -14.19 -15.62 -2.81
CA GLY A 315 -14.84 -14.61 -1.96
C GLY A 315 -15.10 -15.07 -0.52
N GLY A 316 -14.69 -16.28 -0.15
CA GLY A 316 -14.79 -16.83 1.19
C GLY A 316 -13.63 -16.50 2.09
N VAL A 317 -13.72 -16.98 3.32
CA VAL A 317 -12.72 -16.80 4.38
C VAL A 317 -12.35 -18.15 5.00
N ARG A 318 -11.18 -18.22 5.62
CA ARG A 318 -10.76 -19.40 6.38
C ARG A 318 -11.70 -19.61 7.59
N THR A 319 -11.98 -20.86 7.92
CA THR A 319 -12.64 -21.25 9.18
C THR A 319 -11.71 -21.11 10.39
N GLY A 320 -12.29 -20.92 11.58
CA GLY A 320 -11.56 -20.65 12.82
C GLY A 320 -11.31 -19.15 13.05
N PRO A 321 -10.57 -18.79 14.10
CA PRO A 321 -10.26 -17.39 14.43
C PRO A 321 -9.56 -16.68 13.27
N ARG A 322 -10.10 -15.52 12.87
CA ARG A 322 -9.55 -14.67 11.81
C ARG A 322 -9.42 -13.23 12.26
N GLY A 323 -8.42 -12.54 11.74
CA GLY A 323 -8.17 -11.12 12.03
C GLY A 323 -7.84 -10.85 13.50
N VAL A 324 -7.17 -11.79 14.16
CA VAL A 324 -6.81 -11.73 15.58
C VAL A 324 -5.92 -10.52 15.82
N ARG A 325 -6.33 -9.66 16.75
CA ARG A 325 -5.63 -8.41 17.08
C ARG A 325 -5.83 -8.03 18.53
N TRP A 326 -4.95 -7.19 19.05
CA TRP A 326 -5.17 -6.53 20.32
C TRP A 326 -6.28 -5.48 20.21
N HIS A 327 -7.11 -5.38 21.25
CA HIS A 327 -8.03 -4.28 21.45
C HIS A 327 -7.24 -3.01 21.76
N ALA A 328 -7.33 -1.99 20.90
CA ALA A 328 -6.43 -0.83 20.98
C ALA A 328 -6.55 0.00 22.27
N GLY A 329 -7.72 -0.06 22.94
CA GLY A 329 -8.00 0.68 24.18
C GLY A 329 -7.97 -0.14 25.48
N GLU A 330 -7.73 -1.46 25.44
CA GLU A 330 -7.82 -2.33 26.62
C GLU A 330 -6.50 -3.09 26.83
N PRO A 331 -6.03 -3.25 28.09
CA PRO A 331 -4.81 -4.01 28.35
C PRO A 331 -5.01 -5.48 27.97
N ALA A 332 -4.02 -6.05 27.28
CA ALA A 332 -3.90 -7.49 26.99
C ALA A 332 -5.24 -8.19 26.65
N THR A 333 -6.03 -7.60 25.75
CA THR A 333 -7.33 -8.14 25.33
C THR A 333 -7.33 -8.38 23.83
N LEU A 334 -7.66 -9.60 23.41
CA LEU A 334 -7.76 -9.98 21.99
C LEU A 334 -9.17 -9.79 21.47
N VAL A 335 -9.28 -9.41 20.21
CA VAL A 335 -10.52 -9.38 19.42
C VAL A 335 -10.29 -10.11 18.09
N TYR A 336 -11.23 -10.95 17.70
CA TYR A 336 -11.16 -11.74 16.47
C TYR A 336 -12.55 -12.13 15.98
N ALA A 337 -12.67 -12.56 14.72
CA ALA A 337 -13.92 -13.03 14.16
C ALA A 337 -13.87 -14.54 13.88
N GLU A 338 -15.05 -15.14 13.73
CA GLU A 338 -15.22 -16.51 13.24
C GLU A 338 -16.41 -16.59 12.27
N ALA A 339 -16.23 -17.31 11.17
CA ALA A 339 -17.26 -17.49 10.16
C ALA A 339 -18.34 -18.49 10.61
N LEU A 340 -19.61 -18.06 10.58
CA LEU A 340 -20.78 -18.86 10.92
C LEU A 340 -21.35 -19.63 9.72
N ASP A 341 -20.98 -19.23 8.51
CA ASP A 341 -21.33 -19.91 7.25
C ASP A 341 -20.30 -20.97 6.82
N GLY A 342 -19.35 -21.33 7.70
CA GLY A 342 -18.24 -22.21 7.35
C GLY A 342 -17.25 -21.58 6.37
N GLY A 343 -17.28 -20.25 6.22
CA GLY A 343 -16.38 -19.51 5.33
C GLY A 343 -16.86 -19.41 3.88
N ASP A 344 -18.00 -20.02 3.54
CA ASP A 344 -18.58 -19.98 2.19
C ASP A 344 -19.61 -18.85 2.05
N PRO A 345 -19.32 -17.80 1.24
CA PRO A 345 -20.23 -16.69 1.05
C PRO A 345 -21.54 -17.09 0.35
N LYS A 346 -21.60 -18.25 -0.32
CA LYS A 346 -22.82 -18.73 -1.00
C LYS A 346 -23.82 -19.40 -0.06
N ARG A 347 -23.38 -19.82 1.13
CA ARG A 347 -24.27 -20.41 2.12
C ARG A 347 -25.17 -19.34 2.72
N LYS A 348 -26.48 -19.59 2.71
CA LYS A 348 -27.48 -18.70 3.30
C LYS A 348 -27.56 -18.92 4.81
N VAL A 349 -27.24 -17.89 5.58
CA VAL A 349 -27.30 -17.84 7.04
C VAL A 349 -27.83 -16.46 7.46
N ALA A 350 -28.41 -16.35 8.65
CA ALA A 350 -28.87 -15.05 9.16
C ALA A 350 -27.71 -14.12 9.53
N ASN A 351 -26.62 -14.68 10.06
CA ASN A 351 -25.38 -13.97 10.36
C ASN A 351 -24.19 -14.72 9.79
N ARG A 352 -23.27 -14.01 9.14
CA ARG A 352 -22.10 -14.60 8.48
C ARG A 352 -20.90 -14.74 9.40
N ASP A 353 -20.77 -13.86 10.39
CA ASP A 353 -19.69 -13.90 11.35
C ASP A 353 -20.17 -13.57 12.75
N ARG A 354 -19.43 -14.09 13.73
CA ARG A 354 -19.44 -13.59 15.10
C ARG A 354 -18.09 -12.96 15.41
N VAL A 355 -18.09 -11.90 16.19
CA VAL A 355 -16.88 -11.25 16.70
C VAL A 355 -16.76 -11.55 18.19
N LEU A 356 -15.58 -11.99 18.61
CA LEU A 356 -15.28 -12.51 19.92
C LEU A 356 -14.17 -11.69 20.58
N GLN A 357 -14.18 -11.65 21.91
CA GLN A 357 -13.16 -11.01 22.74
C GLN A 357 -12.63 -11.99 23.79
N LEU A 358 -11.31 -11.99 24.03
CA LEU A 358 -10.67 -12.79 25.06
C LEU A 358 -9.61 -11.96 25.81
N ALA A 359 -9.83 -11.70 27.09
CA ALA A 359 -8.92 -10.92 27.93
C ALA A 359 -7.90 -11.82 28.67
N ALA A 360 -6.75 -11.25 29.03
CA ALA A 360 -5.83 -11.87 29.97
C ALA A 360 -6.56 -12.23 31.28
N PRO A 361 -6.26 -13.39 31.91
CA PRO A 361 -5.15 -14.31 31.63
C PRO A 361 -5.42 -15.36 30.53
N PHE A 362 -6.44 -15.16 29.66
CA PHE A 362 -6.76 -16.02 28.51
C PHE A 362 -7.22 -17.45 28.86
N THR A 363 -7.60 -17.67 30.12
CA THR A 363 -8.10 -18.95 30.63
C THR A 363 -9.62 -19.07 30.58
N GLY A 364 -10.35 -17.95 30.44
CA GLY A 364 -11.81 -17.93 30.32
C GLY A 364 -12.30 -18.24 28.91
N GLU A 365 -13.61 -18.40 28.78
CA GLU A 365 -14.28 -18.51 27.49
C GLU A 365 -14.32 -17.16 26.75
N PRO A 366 -14.15 -17.14 25.42
CA PRO A 366 -14.30 -15.92 24.63
C PRO A 366 -15.72 -15.33 24.75
N ARG A 367 -15.81 -14.04 25.04
CA ARG A 367 -17.06 -13.28 25.07
C ARG A 367 -17.47 -12.89 23.65
N GLU A 368 -18.68 -13.25 23.22
CA GLU A 368 -19.24 -12.74 21.96
C GLU A 368 -19.58 -11.25 22.11
N LEU A 369 -19.08 -10.43 21.19
CA LEU A 369 -19.30 -9.00 21.13
C LEU A 369 -20.54 -8.68 20.28
N PHE A 370 -20.59 -9.24 19.07
CA PHE A 370 -21.71 -9.08 18.15
C PHE A 370 -21.63 -10.09 17.00
N ARG A 371 -22.67 -10.10 16.17
CA ARG A 371 -22.73 -10.83 14.91
C ARG A 371 -22.98 -9.87 13.75
N SER A 372 -22.39 -10.15 12.60
CA SER A 372 -22.60 -9.38 11.37
C SER A 372 -23.55 -10.11 10.43
N GLU A 373 -24.40 -9.36 9.71
CA GLU A 373 -25.29 -9.91 8.69
C GLU A 373 -24.49 -10.25 7.43
N LEU A 374 -23.60 -9.34 7.04
CA LEU A 374 -22.69 -9.50 5.91
C LEU A 374 -21.30 -9.94 6.40
N ARG A 375 -20.34 -10.10 5.48
CA ARG A 375 -18.99 -10.54 5.84
C ARG A 375 -18.32 -9.44 6.66
N PHE A 376 -17.95 -9.75 7.91
CA PHE A 376 -17.22 -8.80 8.75
C PHE A 376 -15.84 -8.53 8.15
N GLY A 377 -15.55 -7.24 7.90
CA GLY A 377 -14.30 -6.77 7.31
C GLY A 377 -13.28 -6.39 8.37
N ASP A 378 -13.59 -5.37 9.18
CA ASP A 378 -12.69 -4.83 10.18
C ASP A 378 -13.41 -4.13 11.33
N ILE A 379 -12.61 -3.85 12.37
CA ILE A 379 -12.97 -3.09 13.55
C ILE A 379 -11.81 -2.14 13.91
N GLN A 380 -12.17 -0.91 14.24
CA GLN A 380 -11.33 0.15 14.78
C GLN A 380 -11.92 0.62 16.11
N TRP A 381 -11.13 1.28 16.93
CA TRP A 381 -11.57 1.86 18.20
C TRP A 381 -11.42 3.36 18.17
N MET A 382 -12.42 4.08 18.69
CA MET A 382 -12.25 5.48 19.00
C MET A 382 -11.20 5.66 20.10
N GLU A 383 -10.52 6.80 20.10
CA GLU A 383 -9.40 7.09 20.98
C GLU A 383 -9.68 6.88 22.48
N ARG A 384 -10.92 7.14 22.92
CA ARG A 384 -11.36 6.92 24.31
C ARG A 384 -11.69 5.46 24.65
N GLY A 385 -11.63 4.56 23.67
CA GLY A 385 -11.69 3.10 23.83
C GLY A 385 -13.08 2.47 23.99
N ASN A 386 -14.11 3.26 24.27
CA ASN A 386 -15.47 2.76 24.56
C ASN A 386 -16.28 2.36 23.32
N VAL A 387 -16.11 3.08 22.21
CA VAL A 387 -16.89 2.86 20.98
C VAL A 387 -16.00 2.25 19.90
N ALA A 388 -16.44 1.11 19.38
CA ALA A 388 -15.89 0.48 18.20
C ALA A 388 -16.57 1.01 16.93
N ILE A 389 -15.78 1.11 15.86
CA ILE A 389 -16.24 1.37 14.51
C ILE A 389 -15.97 0.10 13.72
N TRP A 390 -17.00 -0.57 13.25
CA TRP A 390 -16.84 -1.82 12.49
C TRP A 390 -17.54 -1.79 11.15
N ARG A 391 -17.01 -2.56 10.21
CA ARG A 391 -17.49 -2.64 8.84
C ARG A 391 -17.84 -4.06 8.44
N GLU A 392 -18.95 -4.19 7.73
CA GLU A 392 -19.31 -5.39 6.98
C GLU A 392 -19.47 -5.07 5.51
N PHE A 393 -19.25 -6.07 4.66
CA PHE A 393 -19.37 -5.91 3.22
C PHE A 393 -20.02 -7.13 2.57
N ASP A 394 -20.66 -6.90 1.43
CA ASP A 394 -21.15 -7.92 0.53
C ASP A 394 -20.54 -7.72 -0.86
N ARG A 395 -19.69 -8.67 -1.26
CA ARG A 395 -18.96 -8.58 -2.54
C ARG A 395 -19.89 -8.59 -3.76
N PRO A 396 -20.91 -9.47 -3.85
CA PRO A 396 -21.82 -9.50 -5.00
C PRO A 396 -22.56 -8.17 -5.23
N THR A 397 -23.11 -7.58 -4.16
CA THR A 397 -23.86 -6.31 -4.27
C THR A 397 -22.97 -5.08 -4.17
N ARG A 398 -21.66 -5.24 -3.92
CA ARG A 398 -20.71 -4.16 -3.61
C ARG A 398 -21.11 -3.33 -2.37
N LYS A 399 -22.02 -3.83 -1.55
CA LYS A 399 -22.55 -3.11 -0.39
C LYS A 399 -21.51 -3.07 0.74
N ILE A 400 -21.37 -1.90 1.36
CA ILE A 400 -20.57 -1.72 2.58
C ILE A 400 -21.45 -1.01 3.62
N ARG A 401 -21.44 -1.54 4.84
CA ARG A 401 -22.05 -0.88 6.00
C ARG A 401 -21.02 -0.63 7.08
N THR A 402 -21.11 0.54 7.71
CA THR A 402 -20.26 0.96 8.82
C THR A 402 -21.13 1.27 10.03
N TYR A 403 -20.71 0.80 11.21
CA TYR A 403 -21.46 0.96 12.44
C TYR A 403 -20.61 1.56 13.55
N PHE A 404 -21.23 2.35 14.42
CA PHE A 404 -20.71 2.67 15.75
C PHE A 404 -21.35 1.74 16.77
N HIS A 405 -20.55 1.13 17.63
CA HIS A 405 -21.02 0.19 18.64
C HIS A 405 -20.26 0.39 19.94
N ASP A 406 -20.95 0.78 21.00
CA ASP A 406 -20.40 0.87 22.35
C ASP A 406 -20.31 -0.53 22.98
N LEU A 407 -19.15 -1.17 22.82
CA LEU A 407 -18.90 -2.54 23.28
C LEU A 407 -18.58 -2.64 24.78
N SER A 408 -18.54 -1.50 25.48
CA SER A 408 -18.46 -1.46 26.95
C SER A 408 -19.80 -1.79 27.60
N ARG A 409 -20.91 -1.60 26.87
CA ARG A 409 -22.28 -1.87 27.34
C ARG A 409 -22.85 -3.09 26.62
N PRO A 410 -23.09 -4.22 27.32
CA PRO A 410 -23.54 -5.47 26.70
C PRO A 410 -24.82 -5.34 25.86
N ASP A 411 -25.77 -4.51 26.31
CA ASP A 411 -27.07 -4.33 25.66
C ASP A 411 -27.09 -3.22 24.59
N ALA A 412 -25.96 -2.54 24.37
CA ALA A 412 -25.89 -1.48 23.37
C ALA A 412 -26.03 -2.08 21.96
N LYS A 413 -26.97 -1.54 21.18
CA LYS A 413 -27.16 -1.92 19.79
C LYS A 413 -26.17 -1.18 18.88
N PRO A 414 -25.65 -1.82 17.81
CA PRO A 414 -24.87 -1.11 16.82
C PRO A 414 -25.74 -0.09 16.10
N ARG A 415 -25.20 1.12 15.88
CA ARG A 415 -25.86 2.19 15.14
C ARG A 415 -25.23 2.31 13.76
N LEU A 416 -26.06 2.17 12.73
CA LEU A 416 -25.64 2.32 11.33
C LEU A 416 -25.21 3.77 11.08
N VAL A 417 -23.99 3.94 10.57
CA VAL A 417 -23.38 5.23 10.24
C VAL A 417 -23.38 5.46 8.74
N PHE A 418 -22.95 4.46 7.98
CA PHE A 418 -22.91 4.50 6.53
C PHE A 418 -23.50 3.22 5.93
N ASP A 419 -24.29 3.36 4.88
CA ASP A 419 -24.78 2.28 4.02
C ASP A 419 -24.65 2.76 2.56
N LEU A 420 -23.66 2.23 1.83
CA LEU A 420 -23.36 2.63 0.46
C LEU A 420 -22.81 1.47 -0.39
N LEU A 421 -22.74 1.70 -1.69
CA LEU A 421 -21.97 0.84 -2.60
C LEU A 421 -20.51 1.27 -2.56
N SER A 422 -19.58 0.31 -2.54
CA SER A 422 -18.13 0.56 -2.53
C SER A 422 -17.65 1.35 -3.75
N GLU A 423 -18.42 1.34 -4.83
CA GLU A 423 -18.17 2.02 -6.10
C GLU A 423 -18.77 3.43 -6.19
N ASP A 424 -19.63 3.85 -5.25
CA ASP A 424 -20.23 5.19 -5.23
C ASP A 424 -19.23 6.22 -4.66
N ARG A 425 -18.51 6.89 -5.56
CA ARG A 425 -17.50 7.90 -5.24
C ARG A 425 -18.12 9.20 -4.73
N TYR A 426 -19.27 9.60 -5.26
CA TYR A 426 -19.93 10.86 -4.92
C TYR A 426 -20.53 10.84 -3.51
N LYS A 427 -21.03 9.68 -3.05
CA LYS A 427 -21.51 9.51 -1.66
C LYS A 427 -20.44 9.00 -0.69
N ASN A 428 -19.21 8.81 -1.16
CA ASN A 428 -18.15 8.27 -0.32
C ASN A 428 -17.86 9.23 0.88
N PRO A 429 -18.07 8.79 2.13
CA PRO A 429 -17.89 9.63 3.30
C PRO A 429 -16.42 9.89 3.65
N GLY A 430 -15.49 9.23 2.94
CA GLY A 430 -14.07 9.22 3.27
C GLY A 430 -13.73 8.12 4.28
N SER A 431 -12.57 8.25 4.90
CA SER A 431 -12.07 7.38 5.96
C SER A 431 -11.95 8.16 7.26
N PHE A 432 -12.16 7.47 8.39
CA PHE A 432 -11.90 8.05 9.70
C PHE A 432 -10.43 8.46 9.82
N VAL A 433 -10.20 9.66 10.35
CA VAL A 433 -8.86 10.12 10.72
C VAL A 433 -8.42 9.33 11.94
N GLU A 434 -7.22 8.78 11.86
CA GLU A 434 -6.62 7.99 12.93
C GLU A 434 -5.40 8.69 13.52
N THR A 435 -5.21 8.51 14.82
CA THR A 435 -4.02 8.92 15.58
C THR A 435 -3.40 7.71 16.28
N THR A 436 -2.26 7.93 16.93
CA THR A 436 -1.58 6.93 17.76
C THR A 436 -1.82 7.27 19.23
N ASN A 437 -2.38 6.34 20.00
CA ASN A 437 -2.63 6.55 21.42
C ASN A 437 -1.35 6.38 22.26
N LYS A 438 -1.45 6.65 23.56
CA LYS A 438 -0.31 6.55 24.51
C LYS A 438 0.31 5.16 24.62
N SER A 439 -0.40 4.12 24.21
CA SER A 439 0.09 2.73 24.16
C SER A 439 0.67 2.36 22.78
N GLY A 440 0.85 3.32 21.88
CA GLY A 440 1.38 3.10 20.54
C GLY A 440 0.38 2.45 19.57
N GLN A 441 -0.90 2.35 19.91
CA GLN A 441 -1.93 1.72 19.08
C GLN A 441 -2.61 2.75 18.17
N ARG A 442 -3.00 2.33 16.96
CA ARG A 442 -3.81 3.14 16.05
C ARG A 442 -5.26 3.17 16.50
N VAL A 443 -5.81 4.36 16.64
CA VAL A 443 -7.18 4.63 17.08
C VAL A 443 -7.79 5.74 16.25
N VAL A 444 -9.12 5.75 16.11
CA VAL A 444 -9.83 6.86 15.47
C VAL A 444 -9.80 8.07 16.39
N GLN A 445 -9.28 9.16 15.85
CA GLN A 445 -9.10 10.41 16.57
C GLN A 445 -10.46 11.00 16.99
N GLN A 446 -10.54 11.48 18.23
CA GLN A 446 -11.69 12.21 18.74
C GLN A 446 -11.33 13.67 19.04
N SER A 447 -12.32 14.56 18.97
CA SER A 447 -12.17 15.92 19.46
C SER A 447 -11.83 15.95 20.96
N SER A 448 -11.26 17.07 21.42
CA SER A 448 -10.84 17.24 22.81
C SER A 448 -12.00 17.05 23.81
N ASN A 449 -13.22 17.46 23.41
CA ASN A 449 -14.46 17.26 24.16
C ASN A 449 -15.13 15.89 23.94
N GLY A 450 -14.60 15.06 23.04
CA GLY A 450 -15.09 13.71 22.75
C GLY A 450 -16.39 13.63 21.94
N GLN A 451 -16.92 14.75 21.44
CA GLN A 451 -18.19 14.79 20.70
C GLN A 451 -18.07 14.49 19.21
N PHE A 452 -16.87 14.61 18.64
CA PHE A 452 -16.67 14.49 17.20
C PHE A 452 -15.59 13.46 16.85
N VAL A 453 -15.78 12.80 15.71
CA VAL A 453 -14.72 12.14 14.94
C VAL A 453 -14.52 12.86 13.62
N PHE A 454 -13.41 12.62 12.94
CA PHE A 454 -13.07 13.30 11.69
C PHE A 454 -13.02 12.34 10.51
N LEU A 455 -13.44 12.84 9.35
CA LEU A 455 -13.50 12.10 8.09
C LEU A 455 -12.69 12.85 7.04
N ARG A 456 -11.81 12.14 6.33
CA ARG A 456 -11.07 12.68 5.18
C ARG A 456 -11.30 11.84 3.94
N GLY A 457 -11.43 12.46 2.78
CA GLY A 457 -11.71 11.75 1.54
C GLY A 457 -11.37 12.53 0.29
N GLN A 458 -11.45 11.86 -0.87
CA GLN A 458 -11.18 12.45 -2.18
C GLN A 458 -12.27 13.43 -2.63
N GLY A 459 -13.52 13.24 -2.17
CA GLY A 459 -14.64 14.15 -2.44
C GLY A 459 -14.93 14.32 -3.93
N ALA A 460 -15.11 13.22 -4.66
CA ALA A 460 -15.44 13.25 -6.07
C ALA A 460 -16.77 14.01 -6.32
N THR A 461 -16.77 14.89 -7.32
CA THR A 461 -17.96 15.63 -7.80
C THR A 461 -18.03 15.55 -9.34
N PRO A 462 -19.11 16.05 -9.98
CA PRO A 462 -19.16 16.19 -11.43
C PRO A 462 -18.03 17.04 -12.02
N GLU A 463 -17.50 18.00 -11.25
CA GLU A 463 -16.39 18.88 -11.63
C GLU A 463 -15.00 18.28 -11.32
N GLY A 464 -14.95 17.07 -10.74
CA GLY A 464 -13.72 16.36 -10.36
C GLY A 464 -13.52 16.26 -8.84
N ASP A 465 -12.41 15.65 -8.42
CA ASP A 465 -12.10 15.42 -7.02
C ASP A 465 -11.86 16.73 -6.27
N ARG A 466 -12.60 16.91 -5.18
CA ARG A 466 -12.47 18.00 -4.20
C ARG A 466 -12.13 17.41 -2.84
N PRO A 467 -10.86 17.09 -2.51
CA PRO A 467 -10.54 16.48 -1.24
C PRO A 467 -10.98 17.31 -0.03
N PHE A 468 -11.22 16.64 1.09
CA PHE A 468 -11.85 17.28 2.24
C PHE A 468 -11.43 16.75 3.59
N LEU A 469 -11.76 17.57 4.60
CA LEU A 469 -11.84 17.17 5.99
C LEU A 469 -13.20 17.61 6.54
N ARG A 470 -13.89 16.67 7.20
CA ARG A 470 -15.16 16.90 7.88
C ARG A 470 -15.05 16.45 9.33
N ARG A 471 -15.82 17.07 10.20
CA ARG A 471 -16.17 16.52 11.52
C ARG A 471 -17.53 15.85 11.45
N MET A 472 -17.72 14.78 12.21
CA MET A 472 -19.00 14.11 12.39
C MET A 472 -19.31 14.09 13.87
N ASN A 473 -20.49 14.59 14.25
CA ASN A 473 -20.97 14.46 15.62
C ASN A 473 -21.26 12.99 15.90
N ILE A 474 -20.70 12.46 16.98
CA ILE A 474 -20.81 11.04 17.29
C ILE A 474 -22.26 10.70 17.63
N ASP A 475 -23.03 11.55 18.30
CA ASP A 475 -24.41 11.24 18.72
C ASP A 475 -25.43 11.45 17.59
N SER A 476 -25.39 12.60 16.91
CA SER A 476 -26.37 12.93 15.84
C SER A 476 -25.99 12.38 14.46
N LEU A 477 -24.74 11.96 14.24
CA LEU A 477 -24.15 11.61 12.93
C LEU A 477 -24.10 12.76 11.93
N GLU A 478 -24.47 13.97 12.32
CA GLU A 478 -24.40 15.14 11.45
C GLU A 478 -22.94 15.47 11.14
N THR A 479 -22.67 15.72 9.86
CA THR A 479 -21.34 16.10 9.39
C THR A 479 -21.25 17.59 9.12
N GLY A 480 -20.16 18.22 9.55
CA GLY A 480 -19.79 19.60 9.21
C GLY A 480 -18.46 19.64 8.46
N GLU A 481 -18.36 20.52 7.46
CA GLU A 481 -17.14 20.72 6.70
C GLU A 481 -16.13 21.57 7.47
N LEU A 482 -14.88 21.09 7.54
CA LEU A 482 -13.75 21.83 8.12
C LEU A 482 -12.81 22.36 7.02
N PHE A 483 -12.66 21.60 5.94
CA PHE A 483 -11.81 21.95 4.81
C PHE A 483 -12.33 21.32 3.52
N ARG A 484 -12.20 22.05 2.41
CA ARG A 484 -12.36 21.53 1.06
C ARG A 484 -11.33 22.15 0.11
N SER A 485 -10.74 21.31 -0.72
CA SER A 485 -9.96 21.75 -1.88
C SER A 485 -10.80 22.61 -2.81
N ALA A 486 -10.26 23.75 -3.24
CA ALA A 486 -10.93 24.71 -4.10
C ALA A 486 -10.04 25.11 -5.28
N ASP A 487 -10.65 25.56 -6.37
CA ASP A 487 -9.92 26.06 -7.54
C ASP A 487 -9.03 27.26 -7.20
N PRO A 488 -7.88 27.42 -7.86
CA PRO A 488 -7.33 26.56 -8.93
C PRO A 488 -6.45 25.41 -8.40
N TYR A 489 -6.57 25.04 -7.12
CA TYR A 489 -5.68 24.07 -6.48
C TYR A 489 -6.34 22.70 -6.30
N TYR A 490 -5.51 21.66 -6.31
CA TYR A 490 -5.81 20.38 -5.72
C TYR A 490 -5.07 20.28 -4.39
N GLU A 491 -5.80 20.09 -3.30
CA GLU A 491 -5.23 20.14 -1.97
C GLU A 491 -5.81 19.06 -1.06
N THR A 492 -4.94 18.23 -0.49
CA THR A 492 -5.31 17.12 0.38
C THR A 492 -4.79 17.33 1.79
N VAL A 493 -5.61 17.02 2.80
CA VAL A 493 -5.16 16.92 4.20
C VAL A 493 -4.37 15.62 4.37
N VAL A 494 -3.05 15.74 4.54
CA VAL A 494 -2.14 14.59 4.69
C VAL A 494 -2.04 14.14 6.14
N ASP A 495 -2.04 15.09 7.09
CA ASP A 495 -1.96 14.81 8.52
C ASP A 495 -2.79 15.83 9.33
N VAL A 496 -3.26 15.39 10.50
CA VAL A 496 -3.98 16.20 11.48
C VAL A 496 -3.14 16.31 12.74
N ILE A 497 -2.92 17.54 13.24
CA ILE A 497 -1.92 17.82 14.28
C ILE A 497 -2.53 17.84 15.68
N ASP A 498 -3.70 18.47 15.83
CA ASP A 498 -4.37 18.61 17.11
C ASP A 498 -5.68 17.83 17.18
N ALA A 499 -6.11 17.53 18.40
CA ALA A 499 -7.30 16.74 18.69
C ALA A 499 -8.56 17.31 18.02
N ASP A 500 -8.67 18.64 17.92
CA ASP A 500 -9.84 19.32 17.33
C ASP A 500 -9.75 19.51 15.81
N SER A 501 -8.70 18.97 15.19
CA SER A 501 -8.39 19.10 13.76
C SER A 501 -8.35 20.55 13.26
N ARG A 502 -7.96 21.50 14.13
CA ARG A 502 -7.86 22.92 13.78
C ARG A 502 -6.61 23.20 12.97
N ARG A 503 -5.51 22.52 13.30
CA ARG A 503 -4.26 22.57 12.56
C ARG A 503 -4.01 21.28 11.83
N VAL A 504 -3.69 21.41 10.54
CA VAL A 504 -3.48 20.29 9.64
C VAL A 504 -2.27 20.54 8.76
N VAL A 505 -1.61 19.46 8.33
CA VAL A 505 -0.68 19.51 7.21
C VAL A 505 -1.44 19.16 5.95
N THR A 506 -1.29 20.00 4.93
CA THR A 506 -1.86 19.79 3.60
C THR A 506 -0.77 19.66 2.56
N SER A 507 -1.02 18.85 1.52
CA SER A 507 -0.26 18.87 0.27
C SER A 507 -1.10 19.61 -0.77
N ARG A 508 -0.58 20.72 -1.30
CA ARG A 508 -1.26 21.58 -2.28
C ARG A 508 -0.47 21.63 -3.57
N GLU A 509 -1.15 21.43 -4.69
CA GLU A 509 -0.63 21.49 -6.05
C GLU A 509 -1.59 22.23 -6.97
N SER A 510 -1.13 22.61 -8.15
CA SER A 510 -1.96 23.07 -9.27
C SER A 510 -1.46 22.48 -10.59
N VAL A 511 -2.07 22.82 -11.72
CA VAL A 511 -1.56 22.41 -13.04
C VAL A 511 -0.14 22.90 -13.33
N SER A 512 0.27 24.00 -12.70
CA SER A 512 1.57 24.66 -12.89
C SER A 512 2.47 24.64 -11.65
N GLU A 513 1.92 24.38 -10.46
CA GLU A 513 2.67 24.34 -9.20
C GLU A 513 2.79 22.90 -8.69
N PRO A 514 4.02 22.41 -8.42
CA PRO A 514 4.21 21.08 -7.86
C PRO A 514 3.66 20.99 -6.43
N PRO A 515 3.32 19.77 -5.96
CA PRO A 515 2.85 19.56 -4.60
C PRO A 515 3.87 20.08 -3.58
N ASN A 516 3.40 20.97 -2.72
CA ASN A 516 4.13 21.50 -1.57
C ASN A 516 3.33 21.28 -0.29
N PHE A 517 4.03 21.11 0.82
CA PHE A 517 3.42 20.95 2.14
C PHE A 517 3.16 22.29 2.80
N PHE A 518 1.98 22.44 3.40
CA PHE A 518 1.55 23.63 4.12
C PHE A 518 1.01 23.25 5.50
N LEU A 519 1.44 23.97 6.53
CA LEU A 519 0.78 24.00 7.83
C LEU A 519 -0.39 24.98 7.75
N ARG A 520 -1.60 24.49 8.02
CA ARG A 520 -2.82 25.31 8.00
C ARG A 520 -3.43 25.43 9.38
N ASP A 521 -4.00 26.60 9.65
CA ASP A 521 -4.95 26.84 10.73
C ASP A 521 -6.33 27.06 10.08
N LEU A 522 -7.23 26.10 10.25
CA LEU A 522 -8.53 26.08 9.58
C LEU A 522 -9.50 27.12 10.16
N GLU A 523 -9.36 27.48 11.43
CA GLU A 523 -10.20 28.52 12.05
C GLU A 523 -9.74 29.91 11.61
N LYS A 524 -8.43 30.18 11.64
CA LYS A 524 -7.86 31.46 11.21
C LYS A 524 -7.75 31.59 9.70
N LYS A 525 -7.95 30.50 8.96
CA LYS A 525 -7.79 30.40 7.49
C LYS A 525 -6.40 30.83 7.02
N THR A 526 -5.36 30.55 7.81
CA THR A 526 -3.97 30.84 7.44
C THR A 526 -3.27 29.59 6.91
N ALA A 527 -2.24 29.80 6.08
CA ALA A 527 -1.40 28.74 5.53
C ALA A 527 0.07 29.18 5.53
N GLN A 528 0.93 28.37 6.11
CA GLN A 528 2.38 28.54 6.13
C GLN A 528 3.04 27.45 5.29
N ALA A 529 3.85 27.83 4.32
CA ALA A 529 4.61 26.86 3.52
C ALA A 529 5.68 26.18 4.40
N LEU A 530 5.68 24.85 4.38
CA LEU A 530 6.69 24.01 5.04
C LEU A 530 7.79 23.58 4.06
N THR A 531 7.47 23.58 2.76
CA THR A 531 8.41 23.26 1.69
C THR A 531 8.40 24.30 0.59
N SER A 532 9.45 24.29 -0.23
CA SER A 532 9.57 25.08 -1.46
C SER A 532 10.11 24.20 -2.61
N LEU A 533 9.38 23.12 -2.88
CA LEU A 533 9.67 22.16 -3.94
C LEU A 533 9.42 22.83 -5.30
N ARG A 534 10.36 22.66 -6.23
CA ARG A 534 10.31 23.22 -7.59
C ARG A 534 9.83 22.15 -8.58
N ASP A 535 9.36 22.59 -9.75
CA ASP A 535 8.98 21.69 -10.83
C ASP A 535 10.21 20.90 -11.31
N PRO A 536 10.22 19.57 -11.15
CA PRO A 536 11.34 18.73 -11.58
C PRO A 536 11.34 18.47 -13.10
N GLN A 537 10.25 18.77 -13.81
CA GLN A 537 10.01 18.46 -15.23
C GLN A 537 9.40 19.65 -15.98
N PRO A 538 10.11 20.79 -16.08
CA PRO A 538 9.59 22.01 -16.70
C PRO A 538 9.23 21.85 -18.18
N VAL A 539 9.89 20.92 -18.89
CA VAL A 539 9.56 20.63 -20.30
C VAL A 539 8.12 20.14 -20.47
N PHE A 540 7.59 19.38 -19.50
CA PHE A 540 6.24 18.83 -19.56
C PHE A 540 5.17 19.89 -19.28
N ARG A 541 5.51 21.04 -18.68
CA ARG A 541 4.53 22.15 -18.48
C ARG A 541 4.02 22.75 -19.77
N LYS A 542 4.72 22.53 -20.89
CA LYS A 542 4.28 22.99 -22.21
C LYS A 542 3.16 22.12 -22.80
N VAL A 543 2.95 20.91 -22.25
CA VAL A 543 1.87 20.02 -22.66
C VAL A 543 0.53 20.57 -22.20
N LYS A 544 -0.44 20.63 -23.11
CA LYS A 544 -1.80 21.07 -22.77
C LYS A 544 -2.59 19.88 -22.23
N LYS A 545 -3.21 20.05 -21.07
CA LYS A 545 -3.99 19.03 -20.36
C LYS A 545 -5.43 19.51 -20.22
N GLN A 546 -6.40 18.63 -20.51
CA GLN A 546 -7.82 18.91 -20.30
C GLN A 546 -8.59 17.65 -19.91
N LEU A 547 -9.49 17.75 -18.93
CA LEU A 547 -10.45 16.70 -18.63
C LEU A 547 -11.58 16.79 -19.67
N VAL A 548 -11.88 15.66 -20.32
CA VAL A 548 -12.93 15.56 -21.33
C VAL A 548 -13.98 14.54 -20.90
N THR A 549 -15.23 14.77 -21.31
CA THR A 549 -16.34 13.83 -21.12
C THR A 549 -17.05 13.58 -22.44
N TYR A 550 -17.54 12.36 -22.62
CA TYR A 550 -18.23 11.92 -23.83
C TYR A 550 -19.23 10.81 -23.48
N LYS A 551 -20.05 10.42 -24.44
CA LYS A 551 -21.14 9.46 -24.23
C LYS A 551 -20.88 8.15 -24.95
N ARG A 552 -21.08 7.04 -24.24
CA ARG A 552 -21.24 5.73 -24.86
C ARG A 552 -22.59 5.64 -25.59
N SER A 553 -22.72 4.71 -26.52
CA SER A 553 -23.93 4.50 -27.33
C SER A 553 -25.22 4.29 -26.50
N ASP A 554 -25.10 3.78 -25.28
CA ASP A 554 -26.21 3.56 -24.34
C ASP A 554 -26.41 4.72 -23.32
N GLY A 555 -25.70 5.84 -23.50
CA GLY A 555 -25.90 7.06 -22.69
C GLY A 555 -25.02 7.17 -21.45
N ILE A 556 -24.20 6.16 -21.14
CA ILE A 556 -23.22 6.22 -20.04
C ILE A 556 -22.23 7.36 -20.29
N THR A 557 -21.99 8.18 -19.27
CA THR A 557 -20.95 9.20 -19.33
C THR A 557 -19.59 8.55 -19.13
N LEU A 558 -18.72 8.73 -20.11
CA LEU A 558 -17.31 8.38 -20.04
C LEU A 558 -16.49 9.66 -19.85
N SER A 559 -15.29 9.50 -19.31
CA SER A 559 -14.33 10.60 -19.12
C SER A 559 -12.93 10.15 -19.46
N GLY A 560 -12.03 11.10 -19.72
CA GLY A 560 -10.60 10.86 -19.81
C GLY A 560 -9.82 12.17 -19.70
N THR A 561 -8.52 12.07 -19.46
CA THR A 561 -7.62 13.24 -19.47
C THR A 561 -6.89 13.29 -20.80
N LEU A 562 -7.21 14.30 -21.60
CA LEU A 562 -6.61 14.52 -22.91
C LEU A 562 -5.35 15.38 -22.77
N TYR A 563 -4.24 14.83 -23.25
CA TYR A 563 -2.93 15.48 -23.34
C TYR A 563 -2.60 15.77 -24.81
N LEU A 564 -2.32 17.03 -25.10
CA LEU A 564 -1.96 17.50 -26.44
C LEU A 564 -0.48 17.90 -26.48
N PRO A 565 0.24 17.55 -27.56
CA PRO A 565 1.62 17.98 -27.75
C PRO A 565 1.82 19.49 -27.57
N PRO A 566 2.99 19.94 -27.09
CA PRO A 566 3.26 21.37 -26.89
C PRO A 566 3.01 22.25 -28.11
N ASP A 567 3.26 21.71 -29.31
CA ASP A 567 3.14 22.38 -30.60
C ASP A 567 1.76 22.18 -31.27
N TYR A 568 0.83 21.48 -30.62
CA TYR A 568 -0.47 21.13 -31.19
C TYR A 568 -1.31 22.36 -31.55
N LYS A 569 -1.86 22.32 -32.78
CA LYS A 569 -2.80 23.31 -33.33
C LYS A 569 -4.20 22.71 -33.47
N GLN A 570 -5.23 23.49 -33.14
CA GLN A 570 -6.62 23.03 -33.19
C GLN A 570 -6.99 22.54 -34.62
N GLY A 571 -7.58 21.34 -34.71
CA GLY A 571 -7.97 20.70 -35.97
C GLY A 571 -6.87 19.87 -36.65
N GLU A 572 -5.65 19.88 -36.12
CA GLU A 572 -4.54 19.06 -36.62
C GLU A 572 -4.68 17.61 -36.15
N ARG A 573 -5.22 16.72 -37.00
CA ARG A 573 -5.41 15.31 -36.65
C ARG A 573 -4.07 14.56 -36.54
N ARG A 574 -3.73 14.12 -35.33
CA ARG A 574 -2.47 13.42 -35.03
C ARG A 574 -2.70 11.95 -34.63
N PRO A 575 -1.68 11.08 -34.75
CA PRO A 575 -1.72 9.75 -34.14
C PRO A 575 -2.08 9.85 -32.67
N THR A 576 -2.91 8.94 -32.20
CA THR A 576 -3.44 8.95 -30.83
C THR A 576 -3.16 7.65 -30.12
N PHE A 577 -2.82 7.75 -28.83
CA PHE A 577 -2.72 6.60 -27.95
C PHE A 577 -3.78 6.71 -26.86
N ILE A 578 -4.61 5.68 -26.71
CA ILE A 578 -5.65 5.63 -25.67
C ILE A 578 -5.15 4.71 -24.55
N TRP A 579 -4.84 5.30 -23.39
CA TRP A 579 -4.47 4.54 -22.21
C TRP A 579 -5.69 4.36 -21.30
N ALA A 580 -6.08 3.11 -21.11
CA ALA A 580 -7.33 2.77 -20.43
C ALA A 580 -7.19 1.49 -19.60
N TYR A 581 -8.02 1.36 -18.57
CA TYR A 581 -8.12 0.12 -17.78
C TYR A 581 -9.59 -0.18 -17.49
N PRO A 582 -10.10 -1.39 -17.85
CA PRO A 582 -11.48 -1.75 -17.61
C PRO A 582 -11.76 -1.96 -16.13
N ASN A 583 -12.87 -1.40 -15.66
CA ASN A 583 -13.33 -1.55 -14.27
C ASN A 583 -14.76 -2.13 -14.26
N GLU A 584 -14.98 -3.12 -13.41
CA GLU A 584 -16.29 -3.75 -13.23
C GLU A 584 -17.18 -2.90 -12.32
N PHE A 585 -18.44 -2.73 -12.70
CA PHE A 585 -19.44 -1.99 -11.91
C PHE A 585 -20.73 -2.81 -11.74
N ALA A 586 -21.35 -2.67 -10.57
CA ALA A 586 -22.70 -3.18 -10.33
C ALA A 586 -23.78 -2.24 -10.86
N SER A 587 -23.51 -0.93 -10.94
CA SER A 587 -24.47 0.09 -11.37
C SER A 587 -23.92 1.04 -12.44
N ALA A 588 -24.78 1.42 -13.39
CA ALA A 588 -24.45 2.41 -14.42
C ALA A 588 -24.24 3.82 -13.84
N ASP A 589 -24.94 4.15 -12.77
CA ASP A 589 -24.80 5.43 -12.07
C ASP A 589 -23.39 5.58 -11.49
N ALA A 590 -22.87 4.56 -10.78
CA ALA A 590 -21.51 4.59 -10.25
C ALA A 590 -20.45 4.58 -11.37
N ALA A 591 -20.72 3.85 -12.45
CA ALA A 591 -19.87 3.82 -13.64
C ALA A 591 -19.76 5.19 -14.35
N SER A 592 -20.81 6.01 -14.24
CA SER A 592 -20.88 7.34 -14.86
C SER A 592 -20.25 8.47 -14.03
N GLN A 593 -19.78 8.17 -12.82
CA GLN A 593 -19.19 9.19 -11.94
C GLN A 593 -17.77 9.56 -12.39
N VAL A 594 -17.54 10.86 -12.53
CA VAL A 594 -16.22 11.44 -12.87
C VAL A 594 -15.20 11.10 -11.79
N SER A 595 -13.97 10.79 -12.23
CA SER A 595 -12.82 10.56 -11.35
C SER A 595 -11.62 11.42 -11.77
N GLY A 596 -10.77 11.78 -10.81
CA GLY A 596 -9.63 12.66 -11.03
C GLY A 596 -9.99 14.14 -10.86
N SER A 597 -8.98 15.01 -10.95
CA SER A 597 -9.16 16.46 -10.78
C SER A 597 -8.43 17.25 -11.87
N PRO A 598 -9.05 18.32 -12.41
CA PRO A 598 -8.41 19.18 -13.40
C PRO A 598 -7.20 19.94 -12.83
N ASN A 599 -7.11 20.10 -11.51
CA ASN A 599 -6.06 20.90 -10.85
C ASN A 599 -4.79 20.10 -10.50
N ARG A 600 -4.71 18.81 -10.84
CA ARG A 600 -3.55 17.96 -10.52
C ARG A 600 -2.32 18.34 -11.34
N PHE A 601 -1.19 18.49 -10.64
CA PHE A 601 0.13 18.55 -11.25
C PHE A 601 0.47 17.19 -11.87
N THR A 602 0.94 17.19 -13.12
CA THR A 602 1.28 15.93 -13.80
C THR A 602 2.78 15.70 -13.73
N ARG A 603 3.25 14.77 -12.90
CA ARG A 603 4.64 14.30 -12.96
C ARG A 603 4.69 12.97 -13.71
N VAL A 604 5.48 12.90 -14.76
CA VAL A 604 5.67 11.66 -15.54
C VAL A 604 6.83 10.87 -14.94
N SER A 605 6.69 9.57 -14.72
CA SER A 605 7.80 8.77 -14.18
C SER A 605 7.68 7.30 -14.52
N GLY A 606 8.81 6.58 -14.46
CA GLY A 606 8.86 5.17 -14.82
C GLY A 606 8.44 4.93 -16.27
N PRO A 607 7.98 3.72 -16.63
CA PRO A 607 7.42 3.46 -17.95
C PRO A 607 6.06 4.17 -18.09
N SER A 608 6.03 5.33 -18.75
CA SER A 608 4.80 6.11 -18.92
C SER A 608 4.49 6.37 -20.39
N HIS A 609 3.25 6.10 -20.78
CA HIS A 609 2.74 6.40 -22.11
C HIS A 609 2.70 7.92 -22.40
N LEU A 610 2.73 8.78 -21.37
CA LEU A 610 2.72 10.24 -21.54
C LEU A 610 3.98 10.79 -22.23
N PHE A 611 5.08 10.01 -22.29
CA PHE A 611 6.24 10.39 -23.10
C PHE A 611 5.91 10.50 -24.60
N LEU A 612 4.90 9.77 -25.09
CA LEU A 612 4.44 9.87 -26.48
C LEU A 612 3.93 11.27 -26.83
N VAL A 613 3.44 12.03 -25.85
CA VAL A 613 2.98 13.41 -26.06
C VAL A 613 4.12 14.32 -26.52
N LEU A 614 5.33 14.10 -25.98
CA LEU A 614 6.53 14.80 -26.41
C LEU A 614 7.07 14.30 -27.76
N GLN A 615 6.57 13.17 -28.24
CA GLN A 615 6.84 12.62 -29.58
C GLN A 615 5.72 12.98 -30.58
N GLY A 616 4.81 13.89 -30.22
CA GLY A 616 3.77 14.40 -31.11
C GLY A 616 2.46 13.62 -31.09
N TYR A 617 2.30 12.60 -30.26
CA TYR A 617 1.02 11.90 -30.11
C TYR A 617 0.03 12.70 -29.30
N VAL A 618 -1.24 12.63 -29.69
CA VAL A 618 -2.33 12.93 -28.76
C VAL A 618 -2.49 11.74 -27.82
N VAL A 619 -2.69 11.97 -26.53
CA VAL A 619 -2.89 10.90 -25.56
C VAL A 619 -4.18 11.13 -24.79
N LEU A 620 -5.06 10.13 -24.79
CA LEU A 620 -6.19 10.07 -23.86
C LEU A 620 -5.83 9.13 -22.71
N ASP A 621 -5.42 9.70 -21.58
CA ASP A 621 -5.07 8.96 -20.37
C ASP A 621 -6.30 8.77 -19.48
N ASN A 622 -6.28 7.71 -18.67
CA ASN A 622 -7.36 7.30 -17.77
C ASN A 622 -8.74 7.31 -18.48
N ALA A 623 -8.78 6.81 -19.72
CA ALA A 623 -10.03 6.69 -20.45
C ALA A 623 -10.94 5.69 -19.73
N ALA A 624 -12.14 6.15 -19.35
CA ALA A 624 -13.10 5.33 -18.62
C ALA A 624 -13.56 4.14 -19.48
N MET A 625 -13.38 2.93 -18.95
CA MET A 625 -13.79 1.67 -19.59
C MET A 625 -14.70 0.86 -18.64
N PRO A 626 -15.90 1.35 -18.29
CA PRO A 626 -16.78 0.63 -17.39
C PRO A 626 -17.33 -0.64 -18.04
N ILE A 627 -17.33 -1.74 -17.28
CA ILE A 627 -17.95 -3.02 -17.62
C ILE A 627 -19.07 -3.27 -16.61
N LEU A 628 -20.31 -3.16 -17.07
CA LEU A 628 -21.50 -3.40 -16.24
C LEU A 628 -21.79 -4.90 -16.09
N GLY A 629 -22.38 -5.28 -14.96
CA GLY A 629 -22.85 -6.65 -14.71
C GLY A 629 -22.41 -7.21 -13.36
N GLY A 630 -21.70 -6.44 -12.54
CA GLY A 630 -21.19 -6.90 -11.25
C GLY A 630 -20.36 -8.17 -11.39
N GLU A 631 -20.75 -9.25 -10.71
CA GLU A 631 -20.05 -10.55 -10.82
C GLU A 631 -20.17 -11.22 -12.21
N LYS A 632 -21.10 -10.77 -13.05
CA LYS A 632 -21.30 -11.25 -14.43
C LYS A 632 -20.70 -10.32 -15.49
N ALA A 633 -19.91 -9.32 -15.08
CA ALA A 633 -19.27 -8.39 -16.02
C ALA A 633 -18.47 -9.12 -17.13
N ASN A 634 -17.92 -10.29 -16.83
CA ASN A 634 -17.19 -11.12 -17.80
C ASN A 634 -18.05 -11.69 -18.94
N ASP A 635 -19.38 -11.78 -18.76
CA ASP A 635 -20.29 -12.34 -19.77
C ASP A 635 -20.40 -11.43 -21.02
N THR A 636 -20.24 -10.11 -20.85
CA THR A 636 -20.33 -9.09 -21.93
C THR A 636 -19.08 -8.20 -22.01
N PHE A 637 -17.96 -8.64 -21.42
CA PHE A 637 -16.75 -7.84 -21.27
C PHE A 637 -16.22 -7.27 -22.59
N VAL A 638 -16.10 -8.10 -23.62
CA VAL A 638 -15.56 -7.69 -24.93
C VAL A 638 -16.49 -6.69 -25.62
N GLU A 639 -17.80 -6.94 -25.60
CA GLU A 639 -18.78 -6.05 -26.21
C GLU A 639 -18.74 -4.65 -25.59
N GLN A 640 -18.76 -4.57 -24.26
CA GLN A 640 -18.72 -3.29 -23.56
C GLN A 640 -17.38 -2.57 -23.74
N LEU A 641 -16.27 -3.32 -23.80
CA LEU A 641 -14.95 -2.75 -24.07
C LEU A 641 -14.90 -2.09 -25.46
N VAL A 642 -15.48 -2.74 -26.48
CA VAL A 642 -15.58 -2.19 -27.84
C VAL A 642 -16.43 -0.90 -27.84
N GLN A 643 -17.60 -0.91 -27.20
CA GLN A 643 -18.46 0.28 -27.11
C GLN A 643 -17.75 1.47 -26.43
N ASN A 644 -16.97 1.21 -25.38
CA ASN A 644 -16.21 2.25 -24.68
C ASN A 644 -15.11 2.83 -25.59
N ALA A 645 -14.36 1.97 -26.29
CA ALA A 645 -13.30 2.39 -27.20
C ALA A 645 -13.84 3.16 -28.41
N GLU A 646 -14.94 2.71 -29.01
CA GLU A 646 -15.61 3.40 -30.12
C GLU A 646 -16.06 4.81 -29.71
N ALA A 647 -16.66 4.94 -28.53
CA ALA A 647 -17.10 6.23 -28.01
C ALA A 647 -15.94 7.23 -27.84
N ALA A 648 -14.80 6.76 -27.32
CA ALA A 648 -13.59 7.57 -27.17
C ALA A 648 -13.02 8.01 -28.53
N ILE A 649 -12.91 7.08 -29.48
CA ILE A 649 -12.39 7.36 -30.83
C ILE A 649 -13.31 8.33 -31.58
N ASN A 650 -14.63 8.12 -31.51
CA ASN A 650 -15.62 9.01 -32.13
C ASN A 650 -15.49 10.43 -31.60
N TYR A 651 -15.49 10.60 -30.27
CA TYR A 651 -15.33 11.90 -29.63
C TYR A 651 -14.06 12.62 -30.09
N LEU A 652 -12.91 11.94 -30.05
CA LEU A 652 -11.63 12.54 -30.42
C LEU A 652 -11.57 12.93 -31.91
N ALA A 653 -12.21 12.14 -32.78
CA ALA A 653 -12.20 12.38 -34.23
C ALA A 653 -13.13 13.55 -34.61
N GLU A 654 -14.31 13.61 -33.99
CA GLU A 654 -15.28 14.70 -34.16
C GLU A 654 -14.74 16.03 -33.64
N ALA A 655 -14.05 16.01 -32.49
CA ALA A 655 -13.37 17.18 -31.94
C ALA A 655 -12.09 17.59 -32.72
N GLY A 656 -11.68 16.80 -33.72
CA GLY A 656 -10.56 17.11 -34.60
C GLY A 656 -9.17 16.82 -34.02
N TYR A 657 -9.08 16.05 -32.92
CA TYR A 657 -7.80 15.71 -32.28
C TYR A 657 -7.10 14.54 -32.97
N THR A 658 -7.86 13.53 -33.41
CA THR A 658 -7.30 12.26 -33.88
C THR A 658 -7.63 11.96 -35.34
N ASP A 659 -6.79 11.14 -35.94
CA ASP A 659 -7.06 10.42 -37.17
C ASP A 659 -7.51 9.00 -36.81
N ARG A 660 -8.72 8.61 -37.23
CA ARG A 660 -9.35 7.33 -36.84
C ARG A 660 -8.52 6.11 -37.23
N GLU A 661 -7.75 6.22 -38.31
CA GLU A 661 -6.89 5.13 -38.81
C GLU A 661 -5.53 5.06 -38.08
N ARG A 662 -5.28 5.98 -37.13
CA ARG A 662 -4.01 6.08 -36.38
C ARG A 662 -4.24 6.17 -34.88
N VAL A 663 -5.06 5.26 -34.34
CA VAL A 663 -5.30 5.09 -32.91
C VAL A 663 -4.70 3.77 -32.42
N GLY A 664 -3.94 3.82 -31.33
CA GLY A 664 -3.33 2.65 -30.68
C GLY A 664 -3.64 2.53 -29.21
#